data_AF-A0A3N5N8G1-F1
#
_entry.id   AF-A0A3N5N8G1-F1
#
_cell.length_a   1.000
_cell.length_b   1.000
_cell.length_c   1.000
_cell.angle_alpha   90.00
_cell.angle_beta   90.00
_cell.angle_gamma   90.00
#
_symmetry.space_group_name_H-M   'P 1'
#
loop_
_entity.id
_entity.type
_entity.pdbx_description
1 polymer ?
#
loop_
_entity_poly.entity_id
_entity_poly.type
_entity_poly.pdbx_seq_one_letter_code
_entity_poly.pdbx_strand_id
1 'polypeptide(L)'
;MRKRSNRAARSASAGRTTPSRAHPLFEQGLVAFQQGDLESAAHALQHLLDANPDHFEALHLLGVIAGLCNDPGRAVELFRRAVAVAPKNAMAYSNLGSALNALGQFDSSLKSCERALKLKPDYSEAHNNRGNALVGLGRVEEAIASFDRAIALRADYAEAHNNRGNALMRCGRLEDAVAGFDRAIAIAPDFAEVHNNRGNALAELKQTEAAIASYDRAIARDPDYAEAHNNRGIALLQCGQYEAAIASFDRAITLDPSDAEAYRNRGQALHDLGQLKAAVASYDRAIVLDPQNADAFLNRGVALHKLRQFEAALASFNQAVTLETDDPLAYFNRGIVLQELQQLDAAMASFDRAIELRPDYAEAYWNKALTFLLGGDFERGWDLYEWRLRSDRIRRTIRSNFRRFADDWNGNRVEGSLLVLPEQGIGDQIFYAGMLSELRSYARAITVCLDNRLVPLFTRSFEHIYFRDEPDIGPGETFDFEVSLPELGRFFRRKPSDFAAIRVPYLFADKTRSGQLRSRLKAGTKCVCGLSWTSKNLRFGADKSLGLEALAPLLTLPGIDFVDLQYGDTSVERAAFFERTGVALTHLPDIDNLNDIDGLAALIDACDLVLTVSNTTAHLAAALGKPVFVMLPRASGLFWYWHLGRSDSPWYPTARLYRQEGNGDWAAVIERIQADLRDYCSLLRHDLAALRDR
;
A
#
# COMPACT_ATOMS: atom_id res chain seq x y z
N MET A 1 -32.98 26.47 9.39
CA MET A 1 -33.79 27.06 10.49
C MET A 1 -33.38 26.45 11.83
N ARG A 2 -32.52 27.11 12.62
CA ARG A 2 -32.33 26.85 14.08
C ARG A 2 -31.35 27.87 14.71
N LYS A 3 -31.92 28.76 15.54
CA LYS A 3 -31.37 29.43 16.73
C LYS A 3 -29.84 29.72 16.80
N ARG A 4 -29.36 30.72 16.06
CA ARG A 4 -28.14 31.50 16.41
C ARG A 4 -28.44 32.96 16.83
N SER A 5 -29.71 33.32 17.05
CA SER A 5 -30.13 34.73 17.09
C SER A 5 -29.99 35.49 18.43
N ASN A 6 -29.55 34.87 19.53
CA ASN A 6 -29.77 35.51 20.85
C ASN A 6 -28.58 36.25 21.48
N ARG A 7 -27.44 36.39 20.80
CA ARG A 7 -26.26 37.13 21.32
C ARG A 7 -25.96 38.46 20.61
N ALA A 8 -26.23 38.57 19.31
CA ALA A 8 -26.03 39.82 18.54
C ALA A 8 -27.02 40.94 18.95
N ALA A 9 -28.20 40.58 19.48
CA ALA A 9 -29.21 41.56 19.89
C ALA A 9 -28.87 42.30 21.21
N ARG A 10 -27.92 41.80 22.03
CA ARG A 10 -27.64 42.38 23.36
C ARG A 10 -26.55 43.47 23.38
N SER A 11 -25.74 43.62 22.33
CA SER A 11 -24.73 44.69 22.29
C SER A 11 -25.26 46.02 21.73
N ALA A 12 -26.47 46.03 21.15
CA ALA A 12 -27.07 47.22 20.55
C ALA A 12 -27.72 48.19 21.56
N SER A 13 -27.77 47.88 22.87
CA SER A 13 -28.59 48.64 23.83
C SER A 13 -27.85 49.51 24.86
N ALA A 14 -26.53 49.73 24.73
CA ALA A 14 -25.77 50.51 25.72
C ALA A 14 -25.36 51.88 25.16
N GLY A 15 -26.31 52.82 25.14
CA GLY A 15 -26.08 54.20 24.73
C GLY A 15 -27.36 55.04 24.81
N ARG A 16 -27.99 55.12 25.99
CA ARG A 16 -29.16 55.99 26.18
C ARG A 16 -28.74 57.46 26.13
N THR A 17 -29.06 58.12 25.02
CA THR A 17 -29.36 59.56 24.94
C THR A 17 -30.76 59.72 24.36
N THR A 18 -31.47 60.76 24.81
CA THR A 18 -32.90 61.11 24.64
C THR A 18 -33.60 60.78 23.30
N PRO A 19 -34.92 60.52 23.29
CA PRO A 19 -35.64 59.98 22.13
C PRO A 19 -35.87 61.04 21.05
N SER A 20 -35.01 61.04 20.04
CA SER A 20 -35.41 61.41 18.68
C SER A 20 -36.38 60.34 18.18
N ARG A 21 -37.52 60.70 17.56
CA ARG A 21 -38.42 59.72 16.95
C ARG A 21 -37.62 58.90 15.92
N ALA A 22 -37.43 57.61 16.19
CA ALA A 22 -36.76 56.71 15.27
C ALA A 22 -37.50 56.67 13.91
N HIS A 23 -36.75 56.63 12.80
CA HIS A 23 -37.32 56.63 11.46
C HIS A 23 -38.21 55.39 11.27
N PRO A 24 -39.47 55.50 10.82
CA PRO A 24 -40.41 54.37 10.74
C PRO A 24 -39.86 53.16 9.97
N LEU A 25 -39.15 53.39 8.87
CA LEU A 25 -38.50 52.33 8.09
C LEU A 25 -37.35 51.62 8.84
N PHE A 26 -36.62 52.34 9.72
CA PHE A 26 -35.57 51.72 10.53
C PHE A 26 -36.16 50.78 11.57
N GLU A 27 -37.22 51.21 12.25
CA GLU A 27 -37.94 50.36 13.23
C GLU A 27 -38.55 49.12 12.55
N GLN A 28 -39.15 49.28 11.37
CA GLN A 28 -39.64 48.15 10.59
C GLN A 28 -38.51 47.16 10.25
N GLY A 29 -37.37 47.67 9.75
CA GLY A 29 -36.21 46.84 9.44
C GLY A 29 -35.64 46.14 10.67
N LEU A 30 -35.57 46.84 11.81
CA LEU A 30 -35.09 46.28 13.07
C LEU A 30 -36.01 45.19 13.61
N VAL A 31 -37.33 45.38 13.55
CA VAL A 31 -38.32 44.37 13.97
C VAL A 31 -38.24 43.13 13.08
N ALA A 32 -38.19 43.31 11.76
CA ALA A 32 -38.04 42.19 10.83
C ALA A 32 -36.73 41.42 11.09
N PHE A 33 -35.63 42.14 11.35
CA PHE A 33 -34.35 41.53 11.71
C PHE A 33 -34.43 40.71 13.00
N GLN A 34 -35.08 41.25 14.04
CA GLN A 34 -35.29 40.55 15.31
C GLN A 34 -36.17 39.30 15.16
N GLN A 35 -37.09 39.30 14.19
CA GLN A 35 -37.92 38.14 13.83
C GLN A 35 -37.18 37.12 12.95
N GLY A 36 -35.98 37.46 12.47
CA GLY A 36 -35.18 36.62 11.57
C GLY A 36 -35.59 36.70 10.11
N ASP A 37 -36.48 37.63 9.76
CA ASP A 37 -36.85 37.93 8.37
C ASP A 37 -35.81 38.90 7.78
N LEU A 38 -34.69 38.33 7.35
CA LEU A 38 -33.55 39.07 6.82
C LEU A 38 -33.89 39.79 5.50
N GLU A 39 -34.79 39.24 4.70
CA GLU A 39 -35.18 39.80 3.40
C GLU A 39 -36.01 41.05 3.60
N SER A 40 -37.08 40.99 4.40
CA SER A 40 -37.89 42.17 4.73
C SER A 40 -37.08 43.22 5.48
N ALA A 41 -36.18 42.80 6.38
CA ALA A 41 -35.27 43.70 7.07
C ALA A 41 -34.36 44.44 6.09
N ALA A 42 -33.73 43.71 5.16
CA ALA A 42 -32.86 44.29 4.14
C ALA A 42 -33.63 45.27 3.24
N HIS A 43 -34.84 44.91 2.83
CA HIS A 43 -35.69 45.75 2.00
C HIS A 43 -36.05 47.07 2.70
N ALA A 44 -36.58 47.02 3.93
CA ALA A 44 -36.95 48.23 4.67
C ALA A 44 -35.76 49.17 4.92
N LEU A 45 -34.59 48.61 5.23
CA LEU A 45 -33.35 49.39 5.42
C LEU A 45 -32.81 49.94 4.11
N GLN A 46 -32.94 49.23 2.98
CA GLN A 46 -32.57 49.75 1.67
C GLN A 46 -33.44 50.93 1.26
N HIS A 47 -34.78 50.84 1.44
CA HIS A 47 -35.69 51.96 1.19
C HIS A 47 -35.36 53.19 2.03
N LEU A 48 -34.93 52.98 3.28
CA LEU A 48 -34.45 54.07 4.14
C LEU A 48 -33.17 54.70 3.58
N LEU A 49 -32.22 53.90 3.08
CA LEU A 49 -30.99 54.41 2.49
C LEU A 49 -31.21 55.10 1.15
N ASP A 50 -32.23 54.72 0.40
CA ASP A 50 -32.60 55.40 -0.85
C ASP A 50 -33.12 56.82 -0.57
N ALA A 51 -33.84 57.01 0.55
CA ALA A 51 -34.33 58.32 1.01
C ALA A 51 -33.29 59.11 1.83
N ASN A 52 -32.40 58.43 2.55
CA ASN A 52 -31.35 59.00 3.38
C ASN A 52 -30.05 58.16 3.28
N PRO A 53 -29.20 58.45 2.27
CA PRO A 53 -28.01 57.63 1.97
C PRO A 53 -26.97 57.53 3.07
N ASP A 54 -26.94 58.50 4.00
CA ASP A 54 -25.96 58.60 5.08
C ASP A 54 -26.54 58.19 6.44
N HIS A 55 -27.67 57.49 6.48
CA HIS A 55 -28.24 57.00 7.74
C HIS A 55 -27.37 55.88 8.35
N PHE A 56 -26.57 56.22 9.37
CA PHE A 56 -25.59 55.32 9.99
C PHE A 56 -26.17 53.98 10.45
N GLU A 57 -27.26 53.99 11.22
CA GLU A 57 -27.84 52.77 11.80
C GLU A 57 -28.36 51.83 10.70
N ALA A 58 -28.93 52.38 9.63
CA ALA A 58 -29.39 51.61 8.48
C ALA A 58 -28.22 51.01 7.68
N LEU A 59 -27.17 51.79 7.41
CA LEU A 59 -25.93 51.29 6.78
C LEU A 59 -25.32 50.14 7.60
N HIS A 60 -25.20 50.34 8.90
CA HIS A 60 -24.61 49.36 9.79
C HIS A 60 -25.43 48.08 9.89
N LEU A 61 -26.75 48.18 10.13
CA LEU A 61 -27.61 47.00 10.26
C LEU A 61 -27.74 46.25 8.94
N LEU A 62 -27.84 46.94 7.80
CA LEU A 62 -27.86 46.32 6.48
C LEU A 62 -26.52 45.63 6.18
N GLY A 63 -25.39 46.19 6.62
CA GLY A 63 -24.07 45.55 6.53
C GLY A 63 -23.99 44.26 7.34
N VAL A 64 -24.56 44.24 8.55
CA VAL A 64 -24.67 43.02 9.37
C VAL A 64 -25.53 41.97 8.67
N ILE A 65 -26.67 42.37 8.09
CA ILE A 65 -27.56 41.47 7.34
C ILE A 65 -26.83 40.89 6.12
N ALA A 66 -26.12 41.72 5.35
CA ALA A 66 -25.33 41.26 4.21
C ALA A 66 -24.30 40.19 4.63
N GLY A 67 -23.61 40.39 5.77
CA GLY A 67 -22.72 39.38 6.34
C GLY A 67 -23.43 38.08 6.70
N LEU A 68 -24.62 38.14 7.32
CA LEU A 68 -25.42 36.96 7.66
C LEU A 68 -25.95 36.22 6.42
N CYS A 69 -26.15 36.93 5.31
CA CYS A 69 -26.53 36.38 4.01
C CYS A 69 -25.32 35.89 3.19
N ASN A 70 -24.12 35.83 3.79
CA ASN A 70 -22.87 35.44 3.13
C ASN A 70 -22.51 36.30 1.90
N ASP A 71 -22.80 37.61 1.96
CA ASP A 71 -22.36 38.61 1.00
C ASP A 71 -21.35 39.57 1.66
N PRO A 72 -20.09 39.11 1.88
CA PRO A 72 -19.08 39.91 2.53
C PRO A 72 -18.64 41.12 1.69
N GLY A 73 -18.82 41.08 0.36
CA GLY A 73 -18.55 42.20 -0.54
C GLY A 73 -19.45 43.39 -0.24
N ARG A 74 -20.77 43.16 -0.23
CA ARG A 74 -21.75 44.19 0.14
C ARG A 74 -21.62 44.63 1.59
N ALA A 75 -21.31 43.71 2.51
CA ALA A 75 -21.06 44.06 3.90
C ALA A 75 -19.90 45.07 4.03
N VAL A 76 -18.79 44.84 3.33
CA VAL A 76 -17.63 45.77 3.32
C VAL A 76 -18.02 47.14 2.75
N GLU A 77 -18.79 47.20 1.67
CA GLU A 77 -19.25 48.47 1.10
C GLU A 77 -20.08 49.28 2.12
N LEU A 78 -21.08 48.63 2.73
CA LEU A 78 -21.97 49.26 3.70
C LEU A 78 -21.24 49.69 4.96
N PHE A 79 -20.31 48.88 5.48
CA PHE A 79 -19.51 49.25 6.63
C PHE A 79 -18.50 50.36 6.34
N ARG A 80 -17.92 50.43 5.12
CA ARG A 80 -17.08 51.56 4.69
C ARG A 80 -17.86 52.87 4.70
N ARG A 81 -19.11 52.85 4.20
CA ARG A 81 -20.01 54.01 4.28
C ARG A 81 -20.35 54.34 5.74
N ALA A 82 -20.66 53.35 6.56
CA ALA A 82 -20.98 53.56 7.98
C ALA A 82 -19.83 54.20 8.76
N VAL A 83 -18.57 53.79 8.53
CA VAL A 83 -17.41 54.41 9.20
C VAL A 83 -17.08 55.81 8.66
N ALA A 84 -17.47 56.12 7.41
CA ALA A 84 -17.35 57.47 6.86
C ALA A 84 -18.34 58.45 7.52
N VAL A 85 -19.58 58.01 7.74
CA VAL A 85 -20.62 58.78 8.45
C VAL A 85 -20.29 58.94 9.94
N ALA A 86 -19.81 57.88 10.60
CA ALA A 86 -19.51 57.87 12.03
C ALA A 86 -18.05 57.46 12.33
N PRO A 87 -17.04 58.32 12.05
CA PRO A 87 -15.61 57.96 12.11
C PRO A 87 -15.04 57.72 13.51
N LYS A 88 -15.84 57.91 14.56
CA LYS A 88 -15.49 57.60 15.96
C LYS A 88 -16.21 56.36 16.50
N ASN A 89 -16.94 55.62 15.66
CA ASN A 89 -17.67 54.42 16.06
C ASN A 89 -16.78 53.16 15.96
N ALA A 90 -16.29 52.66 17.10
CA ALA A 90 -15.42 51.48 17.13
C ALA A 90 -16.09 50.19 16.62
N MET A 91 -17.41 50.03 16.84
CA MET A 91 -18.17 48.86 16.39
C MET A 91 -18.20 48.75 14.86
N ALA A 92 -18.44 49.87 14.17
CA ALA A 92 -18.45 49.89 12.71
C ALA A 92 -17.08 49.49 12.12
N TYR A 93 -15.97 49.94 12.71
CA TYR A 93 -14.62 49.53 12.31
C TYR A 93 -14.33 48.04 12.60
N SER A 94 -14.80 47.50 13.72
CA SER A 94 -14.65 46.08 14.04
C SER A 94 -15.43 45.19 13.07
N ASN A 95 -16.66 45.56 12.75
CA ASN A 95 -17.50 44.82 11.80
C ASN A 95 -16.98 44.94 10.37
N LEU A 96 -16.43 46.10 9.98
CA LEU A 96 -15.67 46.25 8.74
C LEU A 96 -14.48 45.29 8.70
N GLY A 97 -13.71 45.18 9.79
CA GLY A 97 -12.60 44.23 9.91
C GLY A 97 -13.04 42.78 9.74
N SER A 98 -14.14 42.38 10.40
CA SER A 98 -14.73 41.05 10.25
C SER A 98 -15.11 40.73 8.80
N ALA A 99 -15.79 41.66 8.11
CA ALA A 99 -16.17 41.49 6.71
C ALA A 99 -14.95 41.45 5.77
N LEU A 100 -13.90 42.24 6.07
CA LEU A 100 -12.64 42.21 5.31
C LEU A 100 -11.86 40.90 5.50
N ASN A 101 -11.89 40.30 6.70
CA ASN A 101 -11.35 38.96 6.94
C ASN A 101 -12.05 37.92 6.07
N ALA A 102 -13.38 37.99 5.97
CA ALA A 102 -14.17 37.07 5.13
C ALA A 102 -13.85 37.21 3.63
N LEU A 103 -13.40 38.39 3.17
CA LEU A 103 -12.90 38.61 1.80
C LEU A 103 -11.41 38.27 1.61
N GLY A 104 -10.70 37.82 2.65
CA GLY A 104 -9.25 37.62 2.61
C GLY A 104 -8.43 38.92 2.51
N GLN A 105 -9.04 40.08 2.72
CA GLN A 105 -8.36 41.39 2.68
C GLN A 105 -7.70 41.69 4.04
N PHE A 106 -6.76 40.84 4.45
CA PHE A 106 -6.23 40.80 5.82
C PHE A 106 -5.50 42.09 6.24
N ASP A 107 -4.71 42.73 5.37
CA ASP A 107 -4.06 44.02 5.68
C ASP A 107 -5.07 45.14 5.97
N SER A 108 -6.14 45.19 5.18
CA SER A 108 -7.20 46.19 5.37
C SER A 108 -8.01 45.88 6.63
N SER A 109 -8.27 44.61 6.89
CA SER A 109 -8.91 44.15 8.13
C SER A 109 -8.09 44.55 9.35
N LEU A 110 -6.79 44.29 9.35
CA LEU A 110 -5.87 44.65 10.43
C LEU A 110 -5.93 46.14 10.74
N LYS A 111 -5.81 47.00 9.72
CA LYS A 111 -5.93 48.46 9.86
C LYS A 111 -7.27 48.88 10.46
N SER A 112 -8.37 48.26 10.02
CA SER A 112 -9.71 48.55 10.53
C SER A 112 -9.84 48.15 12.00
N CYS A 113 -9.36 46.97 12.37
CA CYS A 113 -9.35 46.49 13.76
C CYS A 113 -8.47 47.36 14.67
N GLU A 114 -7.29 47.77 14.23
CA GLU A 114 -6.42 48.70 14.97
C GLU A 114 -7.08 50.06 15.17
N ARG A 115 -7.83 50.55 14.17
CA ARG A 115 -8.64 51.77 14.32
C ARG A 115 -9.75 51.59 15.35
N ALA A 116 -10.46 50.46 15.34
CA ALA A 116 -11.46 50.13 16.36
C ALA A 116 -10.83 50.11 17.76
N LEU A 117 -9.67 49.48 17.92
CA LEU A 117 -8.95 49.38 19.19
C LEU A 117 -8.36 50.71 19.67
N LYS A 118 -7.96 51.60 18.75
CA LYS A 118 -7.57 52.98 19.12
C LYS A 118 -8.74 53.79 19.67
N LEU A 119 -9.95 53.56 19.16
CA LEU A 119 -11.17 54.21 19.63
C LEU A 119 -11.69 53.58 20.92
N LYS A 120 -11.54 52.25 21.06
CA LYS A 120 -11.98 51.47 22.22
C LYS A 120 -10.97 50.32 22.51
N PRO A 121 -9.97 50.53 23.39
CA PRO A 121 -8.91 49.54 23.63
C PRO A 121 -9.38 48.22 24.28
N ASP A 122 -10.51 48.24 25.00
CA ASP A 122 -11.11 47.12 25.70
C ASP A 122 -12.21 46.41 24.86
N TYR A 123 -12.12 46.49 23.53
CA TYR A 123 -13.12 45.90 22.64
C TYR A 123 -12.78 44.46 22.24
N SER A 124 -13.42 43.47 22.90
CA SER A 124 -13.11 42.04 22.73
C SER A 124 -13.24 41.54 21.28
N GLU A 125 -14.27 41.99 20.57
CA GLU A 125 -14.57 41.61 19.19
C GLU A 125 -13.51 42.14 18.22
N ALA A 126 -13.01 43.36 18.44
CA ALA A 126 -11.95 43.93 17.62
C ALA A 126 -10.61 43.22 17.84
N HIS A 127 -10.31 42.77 19.07
CA HIS A 127 -9.15 41.92 19.35
C HIS A 127 -9.27 40.55 18.67
N ASN A 128 -10.45 39.90 18.70
CA ASN A 128 -10.70 38.65 17.97
C ASN A 128 -10.53 38.83 16.45
N ASN A 129 -11.15 39.87 15.88
CA ASN A 129 -11.05 40.16 14.44
C ASN A 129 -9.63 40.54 14.02
N ARG A 130 -8.87 41.23 14.88
CA ARG A 130 -7.43 41.48 14.69
C ARG A 130 -6.65 40.17 14.66
N GLY A 131 -6.93 39.25 15.57
CA GLY A 131 -6.34 37.92 15.59
C GLY A 131 -6.56 37.18 14.27
N ASN A 132 -7.80 37.13 13.78
CA ASN A 132 -8.12 36.50 12.49
C ASN A 132 -7.36 37.13 11.30
N ALA A 133 -7.22 38.46 11.28
CA ALA A 133 -6.43 39.15 10.26
C ALA A 133 -4.95 38.75 10.32
N LEU A 134 -4.37 38.69 11.52
CA LEU A 134 -2.98 38.31 11.73
C LEU A 134 -2.70 36.85 11.34
N VAL A 135 -3.64 35.93 11.62
CA VAL A 135 -3.62 34.53 11.14
C VAL A 135 -3.55 34.49 9.61
N GLY A 136 -4.37 35.29 8.92
CA GLY A 136 -4.36 35.40 7.46
C GLY A 136 -3.06 35.99 6.89
N LEU A 137 -2.39 36.86 7.65
CA LEU A 137 -1.07 37.42 7.31
C LEU A 137 0.11 36.52 7.72
N GLY A 138 -0.15 35.34 8.31
CA GLY A 138 0.90 34.43 8.80
C GLY A 138 1.61 34.89 10.08
N ARG A 139 1.12 35.94 10.75
CA ARG A 139 1.67 36.48 12.01
C ARG A 139 1.02 35.79 13.22
N VAL A 140 1.26 34.49 13.36
CA VAL A 140 0.42 33.62 14.22
C VAL A 140 0.60 33.90 15.71
N GLU A 141 1.80 34.20 16.19
CA GLU A 141 2.07 34.52 17.60
C GLU A 141 1.38 35.82 18.03
N GLU A 142 1.38 36.83 17.16
CA GLU A 142 0.67 38.08 17.40
C GLU A 142 -0.86 37.89 17.37
N ALA A 143 -1.33 36.93 16.57
CA ALA A 143 -2.73 36.54 16.57
C ALA A 143 -3.12 35.90 17.90
N ILE A 144 -2.32 34.97 18.41
CA ILE A 144 -2.52 34.34 19.73
C ILE A 144 -2.61 35.40 20.82
N ALA A 145 -1.69 36.37 20.84
CA ALA A 145 -1.73 37.47 21.79
C ALA A 145 -3.01 38.33 21.67
N SER A 146 -3.52 38.51 20.46
CA SER A 146 -4.78 39.22 20.21
C SER A 146 -5.98 38.43 20.74
N PHE A 147 -6.02 37.11 20.51
CA PHE A 147 -7.07 36.25 21.06
C PHE A 147 -7.01 36.15 22.58
N ASP A 148 -5.82 36.04 23.17
CA ASP A 148 -5.62 36.09 24.63
C ASP A 148 -6.20 37.38 25.21
N ARG A 149 -5.99 38.52 24.53
CA ARG A 149 -6.58 39.78 24.96
C ARG A 149 -8.10 39.79 24.83
N ALA A 150 -8.66 39.25 23.76
CA ALA A 150 -10.11 39.09 23.60
C ALA A 150 -10.72 38.23 24.71
N ILE A 151 -10.08 37.10 25.05
CA ILE A 151 -10.50 36.18 26.11
C ILE A 151 -10.36 36.82 27.50
N ALA A 152 -9.29 37.56 27.76
CA ALA A 152 -9.11 38.27 29.03
C ALA A 152 -10.19 39.34 29.26
N LEU A 153 -10.67 39.99 28.19
CA LEU A 153 -11.77 40.95 28.24
C LEU A 153 -13.14 40.25 28.35
N ARG A 154 -13.29 39.07 27.74
CA ARG A 154 -14.52 38.29 27.73
C ARG A 154 -14.23 36.78 27.80
N ALA A 155 -14.20 36.25 29.01
CA ALA A 155 -13.83 34.86 29.26
C ALA A 155 -14.78 33.83 28.60
N ASP A 156 -16.05 34.19 28.39
CA ASP A 156 -17.09 33.37 27.79
C ASP A 156 -17.25 33.59 26.26
N TYR A 157 -16.15 33.97 25.60
CA TYR A 157 -16.07 34.13 24.14
C TYR A 157 -15.61 32.84 23.45
N ALA A 158 -16.54 31.90 23.24
CA ALA A 158 -16.24 30.59 22.62
C ALA A 158 -15.49 30.69 21.28
N GLU A 159 -15.87 31.63 20.41
CA GLU A 159 -15.20 31.85 19.12
C GLU A 159 -13.73 32.26 19.26
N ALA A 160 -13.40 33.13 20.24
CA ALA A 160 -12.01 33.53 20.48
C ALA A 160 -11.17 32.36 21.01
N HIS A 161 -11.75 31.48 21.84
CA HIS A 161 -11.10 30.23 22.26
C HIS A 161 -10.88 29.27 21.09
N ASN A 162 -11.85 29.11 20.18
CA ASN A 162 -11.71 28.34 18.94
C ASN A 162 -10.60 28.89 18.04
N ASN A 163 -10.65 30.20 17.74
CA ASN A 163 -9.69 30.85 16.85
C ASN A 163 -8.27 30.81 17.43
N ARG A 164 -8.13 30.96 18.75
CA ARG A 164 -6.87 30.74 19.46
C ARG A 164 -6.38 29.29 19.34
N GLY A 165 -7.28 28.32 19.52
CA GLY A 165 -6.95 26.90 19.35
C GLY A 165 -6.42 26.59 17.95
N ASN A 166 -7.10 27.09 16.91
CA ASN A 166 -6.65 26.95 15.52
C ASN A 166 -5.28 27.60 15.28
N ALA A 167 -5.03 28.80 15.85
CA ALA A 167 -3.73 29.45 15.75
C ALA A 167 -2.61 28.67 16.48
N LEU A 168 -2.92 28.07 17.63
CA LEU A 168 -1.97 27.22 18.37
C LEU A 168 -1.64 25.93 17.62
N MET A 169 -2.63 25.29 16.99
CA MET A 169 -2.45 24.12 16.14
C MET A 169 -1.49 24.44 14.97
N ARG A 170 -1.66 25.58 14.31
CA ARG A 170 -0.75 26.05 13.25
C ARG A 170 0.71 26.26 13.70
N CYS A 171 0.95 26.47 15.00
CA CYS A 171 2.30 26.60 15.58
C CYS A 171 2.80 25.30 16.23
N GLY A 172 2.08 24.17 16.08
CA GLY A 172 2.43 22.88 16.67
C GLY A 172 2.19 22.78 18.18
N ARG A 173 1.49 23.74 18.80
CA ARG A 173 1.14 23.72 20.24
C ARG A 173 -0.17 22.99 20.46
N LEU A 174 -0.18 21.69 20.15
CA LEU A 174 -1.40 20.89 20.01
C LEU A 174 -2.15 20.70 21.33
N GLU A 175 -1.46 20.47 22.45
CA GLU A 175 -2.11 20.32 23.77
C GLU A 175 -2.78 21.61 24.22
N ASP A 176 -2.15 22.77 23.98
CA ASP A 176 -2.73 24.08 24.26
C ASP A 176 -3.95 24.35 23.35
N ALA A 177 -3.91 23.87 22.10
CA ALA A 177 -5.02 23.95 21.17
C ALA A 177 -6.23 23.13 21.68
N VAL A 178 -6.01 21.88 22.08
CA VAL A 178 -7.04 21.01 22.69
C VAL A 178 -7.65 21.68 23.92
N ALA A 179 -6.83 22.25 24.81
CA ALA A 179 -7.32 22.99 25.98
C ALA A 179 -8.17 24.21 25.60
N GLY A 180 -7.79 24.93 24.54
CA GLY A 180 -8.58 26.03 23.98
C GLY A 180 -9.93 25.56 23.45
N PHE A 181 -9.96 24.46 22.70
CA PHE A 181 -11.20 23.87 22.19
C PHE A 181 -12.10 23.34 23.31
N ASP A 182 -11.54 22.70 24.35
CA ASP A 182 -12.30 22.26 25.52
C ASP A 182 -12.99 23.44 26.22
N ARG A 183 -12.32 24.59 26.32
CA ARG A 183 -12.93 25.82 26.84
C ARG A 183 -14.04 26.35 25.94
N ALA A 184 -13.83 26.36 24.62
CA ALA A 184 -14.87 26.75 23.66
C ALA A 184 -16.10 25.83 23.75
N ILE A 185 -15.91 24.52 23.87
CA ILE A 185 -16.99 23.52 24.04
C ILE A 185 -17.73 23.71 25.36
N ALA A 186 -17.01 23.98 26.46
CA ALA A 186 -17.63 24.23 27.77
C ALA A 186 -18.54 25.47 27.75
N ILE A 187 -18.21 26.48 26.94
CA ILE A 187 -19.01 27.70 26.77
C ILE A 187 -20.16 27.48 25.78
N ALA A 188 -19.92 26.77 24.68
CA ALA A 188 -20.87 26.52 23.60
C ALA A 188 -20.85 25.05 23.16
N PRO A 189 -21.57 24.14 23.85
CA PRO A 189 -21.51 22.70 23.59
C PRO A 189 -21.99 22.28 22.19
N ASP A 190 -22.85 23.08 21.55
CA ASP A 190 -23.41 22.81 20.23
C ASP A 190 -22.56 23.35 19.07
N PHE A 191 -21.35 23.86 19.34
CA PHE A 191 -20.46 24.40 18.31
C PHE A 191 -19.72 23.27 17.57
N ALA A 192 -20.37 22.68 16.56
CA ALA A 192 -19.88 21.54 15.78
C ALA A 192 -18.44 21.70 15.26
N GLU A 193 -18.11 22.88 14.71
CA GLU A 193 -16.78 23.22 14.21
C GLU A 193 -15.67 23.00 15.26
N VAL A 194 -15.92 23.38 16.52
CA VAL A 194 -14.94 23.23 17.60
C VAL A 194 -14.67 21.76 17.91
N HIS A 195 -15.70 20.91 17.86
CA HIS A 195 -15.53 19.46 18.04
C HIS A 195 -14.71 18.85 16.90
N ASN A 196 -14.90 19.31 15.65
CA ASN A 196 -14.06 18.91 14.52
C ASN A 196 -12.60 19.36 14.69
N ASN A 197 -12.38 20.65 15.01
CA ASN A 197 -11.03 21.20 15.20
C ASN A 197 -10.28 20.52 16.36
N ARG A 198 -11.00 20.19 17.44
CA ARG A 198 -10.47 19.37 18.54
C ARG A 198 -10.09 17.96 18.05
N GLY A 199 -10.92 17.35 17.21
CA GLY A 199 -10.62 16.07 16.59
C GLY A 199 -9.34 16.11 15.77
N ASN A 200 -9.16 17.15 14.95
CA ASN A 200 -7.96 17.35 14.14
C ASN A 200 -6.69 17.45 15.02
N ALA A 201 -6.73 18.28 16.06
CA ALA A 201 -5.60 18.41 16.99
C ALA A 201 -5.27 17.10 17.72
N LEU A 202 -6.29 16.31 18.10
CA LEU A 202 -6.10 15.00 18.72
C LEU A 202 -5.53 13.96 17.74
N ALA A 203 -5.94 14.01 16.48
CA ALA A 203 -5.39 13.15 15.43
C ALA A 203 -3.90 13.46 15.18
N GLU A 204 -3.50 14.74 15.14
CA GLU A 204 -2.09 15.14 15.06
C GLU A 204 -1.28 14.69 16.29
N LEU A 205 -1.90 14.68 17.48
CA LEU A 205 -1.33 14.09 18.70
C LEU A 205 -1.32 12.55 18.71
N LYS A 206 -1.77 11.89 17.65
CA LYS A 206 -1.91 10.43 17.53
C LYS A 206 -2.86 9.81 18.59
N GLN A 207 -3.81 10.59 19.08
CA GLN A 207 -4.87 10.14 19.98
C GLN A 207 -6.14 9.80 19.17
N THR A 208 -6.01 8.80 18.30
CA THR A 208 -6.99 8.52 17.24
C THR A 208 -8.40 8.22 17.76
N GLU A 209 -8.55 7.45 18.84
CA GLU A 209 -9.87 7.16 19.42
C GLU A 209 -10.54 8.41 20.00
N ALA A 210 -9.76 9.31 20.60
CA ALA A 210 -10.27 10.58 21.12
C ALA A 210 -10.63 11.56 19.99
N ALA A 211 -9.91 11.50 18.86
CA ALA A 211 -10.25 12.22 17.65
C ALA A 211 -11.59 11.75 17.08
N ILE A 212 -11.78 10.43 16.92
CA ILE A 212 -13.05 9.82 16.47
C ILE A 212 -14.22 10.29 17.34
N ALA A 213 -14.07 10.21 18.66
CA ALA A 213 -15.12 10.67 19.59
C ALA A 213 -15.44 12.17 19.46
N SER A 214 -14.46 12.99 19.05
CA SER A 214 -14.67 14.42 18.80
C SER A 214 -15.40 14.64 17.47
N TYR A 215 -15.05 13.92 16.41
CA TYR A 215 -15.79 13.98 15.14
C TYR A 215 -17.22 13.47 15.28
N ASP A 216 -17.45 12.39 16.03
CA ASP A 216 -18.80 11.89 16.35
C ASP A 216 -19.65 12.97 17.02
N ARG A 217 -19.06 13.75 17.94
CA ARG A 217 -19.74 14.90 18.57
C ARG A 217 -20.01 16.00 17.57
N ALA A 218 -19.08 16.33 16.68
CA ALA A 218 -19.30 17.30 15.61
C ALA A 218 -20.50 16.92 14.74
N ILE A 219 -20.53 15.67 14.28
CA ILE A 219 -21.60 15.08 13.45
C ILE A 219 -22.94 15.03 14.20
N ALA A 220 -22.92 14.71 15.49
CA ALA A 220 -24.15 14.71 16.30
C ALA A 220 -24.78 16.11 16.45
N ARG A 221 -23.97 17.18 16.37
CA ARG A 221 -24.45 18.56 16.39
C ARG A 221 -24.83 19.06 15.01
N ASP A 222 -24.08 18.67 13.99
CA ASP A 222 -24.33 18.98 12.60
C ASP A 222 -24.18 17.73 11.71
N PRO A 223 -25.28 16.99 11.45
CA PRO A 223 -25.24 15.77 10.65
C PRO A 223 -24.83 15.96 9.18
N ASP A 224 -24.84 17.20 8.70
CA ASP A 224 -24.50 17.58 7.32
C ASP A 224 -23.08 18.17 7.20
N TYR A 225 -22.27 18.08 8.26
CA TYR A 225 -20.89 18.56 8.26
C TYR A 225 -19.95 17.58 7.51
N ALA A 226 -19.85 17.76 6.19
CA ALA A 226 -19.09 16.88 5.28
C ALA A 226 -17.63 16.64 5.73
N GLU A 227 -16.92 17.71 6.11
CA GLU A 227 -15.53 17.64 6.54
C GLU A 227 -15.36 16.73 7.77
N ALA A 228 -16.26 16.83 8.76
CA ALA A 228 -16.20 15.98 9.95
C ALA A 228 -16.41 14.49 9.63
N HIS A 229 -17.25 14.18 8.63
CA HIS A 229 -17.41 12.80 8.13
C HIS A 229 -16.13 12.30 7.44
N ASN A 230 -15.48 13.14 6.62
CA ASN A 230 -14.21 12.78 5.99
C ASN A 230 -13.10 12.56 7.03
N ASN A 231 -12.93 13.49 7.98
CA ASN A 231 -11.91 13.42 9.04
C ASN A 231 -12.12 12.19 9.95
N ARG A 232 -13.39 11.87 10.26
CA ARG A 232 -13.75 10.63 10.96
C ARG A 232 -13.36 9.40 10.16
N GLY A 233 -13.64 9.38 8.85
CA GLY A 233 -13.27 8.29 7.96
C GLY A 233 -11.76 8.03 7.95
N ILE A 234 -10.95 9.10 7.88
CA ILE A 234 -9.48 9.01 7.93
C ILE A 234 -9.03 8.38 9.25
N ALA A 235 -9.56 8.84 10.39
CA ALA A 235 -9.19 8.29 11.70
C ALA A 235 -9.61 6.81 11.85
N LEU A 236 -10.79 6.43 11.35
CA LEU A 236 -11.25 5.04 11.35
C LEU A 236 -10.38 4.13 10.47
N LEU A 237 -9.94 4.63 9.32
CA LEU A 237 -9.02 3.94 8.42
C LEU A 237 -7.68 3.65 9.12
N GLN A 238 -7.14 4.62 9.85
CA GLN A 238 -5.90 4.43 10.64
C GLN A 238 -6.05 3.37 11.74
N CYS A 239 -7.25 3.21 12.31
CA CYS A 239 -7.56 2.15 13.27
C CYS A 239 -7.90 0.79 12.63
N GLY A 240 -7.86 0.66 11.29
CA GLY A 240 -8.23 -0.57 10.58
C GLY A 240 -9.73 -0.86 10.52
N GLN A 241 -10.59 0.11 10.86
CA GLN A 241 -12.06 -0.02 10.82
C GLN A 241 -12.58 0.34 9.42
N TYR A 242 -12.24 -0.46 8.42
CA TYR A 242 -12.41 -0.12 7.00
C TYR A 242 -13.86 0.12 6.60
N GLU A 243 -14.80 -0.71 7.04
CA GLU A 243 -16.23 -0.58 6.71
C GLU A 243 -16.83 0.71 7.30
N ALA A 244 -16.46 1.04 8.54
CA ALA A 244 -16.91 2.27 9.19
C ALA A 244 -16.29 3.52 8.55
N ALA A 245 -15.04 3.42 8.09
CA ALA A 245 -14.38 4.47 7.33
C ALA A 245 -15.11 4.71 5.99
N ILE A 246 -15.39 3.65 5.23
CA ILE A 246 -16.15 3.72 3.96
C ILE A 246 -17.51 4.39 4.17
N ALA A 247 -18.27 4.00 5.21
CA ALA A 247 -19.56 4.62 5.51
C ALA A 247 -19.45 6.13 5.82
N SER A 248 -18.36 6.55 6.48
CA SER A 248 -18.10 7.96 6.76
C SER A 248 -17.77 8.73 5.48
N PHE A 249 -16.91 8.17 4.62
CA PHE A 249 -16.61 8.78 3.32
C PHE A 249 -17.81 8.83 2.38
N ASP A 250 -18.64 7.78 2.34
CA ASP A 250 -19.91 7.79 1.57
C ASP A 250 -20.83 8.93 2.01
N ARG A 251 -20.89 9.21 3.33
CA ARG A 251 -21.66 10.33 3.85
C ARG A 251 -21.04 11.67 3.49
N ALA A 252 -19.72 11.82 3.58
CA ALA A 252 -19.01 13.01 3.13
C ALA A 252 -19.27 13.30 1.64
N ILE A 253 -19.14 12.29 0.77
CA ILE A 253 -19.40 12.37 -0.67
C ILE A 253 -20.87 12.70 -0.99
N THR A 254 -21.81 12.18 -0.19
CA THR A 254 -23.24 12.51 -0.37
C THR A 254 -23.51 13.98 -0.08
N LEU A 255 -22.78 14.57 0.87
CA LEU A 255 -22.92 15.97 1.27
C LEU A 255 -22.15 16.91 0.32
N ASP A 256 -20.97 16.49 -0.13
CA ASP A 256 -20.17 17.17 -1.15
C ASP A 256 -19.69 16.18 -2.24
N PRO A 257 -20.44 16.06 -3.35
CA PRO A 257 -20.08 15.18 -4.46
C PRO A 257 -18.84 15.64 -5.26
N SER A 258 -18.27 16.81 -4.95
CA SER A 258 -17.10 17.39 -5.61
C SER A 258 -15.80 17.21 -4.83
N ASP A 259 -15.86 16.66 -3.61
CA ASP A 259 -14.70 16.38 -2.76
C ASP A 259 -13.85 15.21 -3.31
N ALA A 260 -12.83 15.54 -4.09
CA ALA A 260 -11.90 14.57 -4.67
C ALA A 260 -11.13 13.77 -3.59
N GLU A 261 -10.84 14.40 -2.45
CA GLU A 261 -10.10 13.78 -1.35
C GLU A 261 -10.94 12.69 -0.67
N ALA A 262 -12.23 12.92 -0.42
CA ALA A 262 -13.13 11.90 0.12
C ALA A 262 -13.21 10.66 -0.79
N TYR A 263 -13.25 10.83 -2.12
CA TYR A 263 -13.20 9.70 -3.06
C TYR A 263 -11.87 8.94 -3.00
N ARG A 264 -10.74 9.64 -2.92
CA ARG A 264 -9.42 9.01 -2.78
C ARG A 264 -9.33 8.22 -1.47
N ASN A 265 -9.74 8.81 -0.36
CA ASN A 265 -9.70 8.17 0.97
C ASN A 265 -10.63 6.96 1.05
N ARG A 266 -11.82 7.04 0.44
CA ARG A 266 -12.72 5.90 0.25
C ARG A 266 -12.07 4.80 -0.58
N GLY A 267 -11.40 5.16 -1.67
CA GLY A 267 -10.64 4.23 -2.49
C GLY A 267 -9.60 3.46 -1.68
N GLN A 268 -8.89 4.14 -0.80
CA GLN A 268 -7.89 3.52 0.09
C GLN A 268 -8.54 2.54 1.06
N ALA A 269 -9.63 2.92 1.73
CA ALA A 269 -10.35 2.03 2.63
C ALA A 269 -10.91 0.79 1.90
N LEU A 270 -11.43 0.95 0.68
CA LEU A 270 -11.89 -0.17 -0.15
C LEU A 270 -10.74 -1.08 -0.58
N HIS A 271 -9.58 -0.51 -0.89
CA HIS A 271 -8.37 -1.26 -1.24
C HIS A 271 -7.90 -2.12 -0.06
N ASP A 272 -7.86 -1.56 1.15
CA ASP A 272 -7.41 -2.25 2.36
C ASP A 272 -8.41 -3.31 2.83
N LEU A 273 -9.70 -3.11 2.53
CA LEU A 273 -10.75 -4.13 2.68
C LEU A 273 -10.69 -5.24 1.60
N GLY A 274 -9.87 -5.07 0.55
CA GLY A 274 -9.74 -6.03 -0.55
C GLY A 274 -10.77 -5.87 -1.67
N GLN A 275 -11.63 -4.84 -1.63
CA GLN A 275 -12.60 -4.51 -2.67
C GLN A 275 -11.96 -3.71 -3.82
N LEU A 276 -10.95 -4.31 -4.47
CA LEU A 276 -10.07 -3.63 -5.41
C LEU A 276 -10.79 -2.97 -6.59
N LYS A 277 -11.84 -3.59 -7.15
CA LYS A 277 -12.61 -3.00 -8.26
C LYS A 277 -13.35 -1.73 -7.83
N ALA A 278 -13.92 -1.72 -6.62
CA ALA A 278 -14.62 -0.54 -6.08
C ALA A 278 -13.61 0.55 -5.69
N ALA A 279 -12.42 0.17 -5.23
CA ALA A 279 -11.32 1.10 -4.99
C ALA A 279 -10.93 1.83 -6.28
N VAL A 280 -10.70 1.10 -7.38
CA VAL A 280 -10.39 1.69 -8.70
C VAL A 280 -11.47 2.69 -9.14
N ALA A 281 -12.75 2.33 -9.01
CA ALA A 281 -13.85 3.25 -9.36
C ALA A 281 -13.86 4.54 -8.52
N SER A 282 -13.46 4.44 -7.24
CA SER A 282 -13.36 5.62 -6.37
C SER A 282 -12.18 6.51 -6.75
N TYR A 283 -11.02 5.90 -7.07
CA TYR A 283 -9.87 6.65 -7.58
C TYR A 283 -10.14 7.29 -8.94
N ASP A 284 -10.83 6.59 -9.86
CA ASP A 284 -11.25 7.16 -11.14
C ASP A 284 -12.08 8.43 -10.92
N ARG A 285 -12.99 8.41 -9.94
CA ARG A 285 -13.80 9.59 -9.62
C ARG A 285 -12.98 10.73 -9.01
N ALA A 286 -12.03 10.41 -8.12
CA ALA A 286 -11.09 11.39 -7.57
C ALA A 286 -10.26 12.06 -8.69
N ILE A 287 -9.73 11.29 -9.64
CA ILE A 287 -8.94 11.79 -10.79
C ILE A 287 -9.78 12.68 -11.71
N VAL A 288 -11.06 12.35 -11.93
CA VAL A 288 -11.96 13.20 -12.74
C VAL A 288 -12.21 14.55 -12.07
N LEU A 289 -12.29 14.60 -10.74
CA LEU A 289 -12.51 15.83 -9.97
C LEU A 289 -11.22 16.64 -9.81
N ASP A 290 -10.09 15.97 -9.62
CA ASP A 290 -8.75 16.56 -9.52
C ASP A 290 -7.74 15.77 -10.36
N PRO A 291 -7.54 16.17 -11.64
CA PRO A 291 -6.59 15.53 -12.54
C PRO A 291 -5.12 15.69 -12.14
N GLN A 292 -4.80 16.56 -11.17
CA GLN A 292 -3.43 16.80 -10.70
C GLN A 292 -3.08 15.98 -9.45
N ASN A 293 -3.97 15.09 -9.02
CA ASN A 293 -3.79 14.26 -7.83
C ASN A 293 -2.87 13.06 -8.09
N ALA A 294 -1.56 13.21 -7.90
CA ALA A 294 -0.58 12.14 -8.09
C ALA A 294 -0.87 10.90 -7.23
N ASP A 295 -1.28 11.08 -5.97
CA ASP A 295 -1.65 10.00 -5.05
C ASP A 295 -2.81 9.14 -5.57
N ALA A 296 -3.84 9.77 -6.17
CA ALA A 296 -4.96 9.02 -6.73
C ALA A 296 -4.51 8.11 -7.88
N PHE A 297 -3.60 8.58 -8.74
CA PHE A 297 -3.00 7.76 -9.80
C PHE A 297 -2.11 6.64 -9.24
N LEU A 298 -1.29 6.94 -8.23
CA LEU A 298 -0.44 5.97 -7.55
C LEU A 298 -1.28 4.83 -6.96
N ASN A 299 -2.28 5.18 -6.15
CA ASN A 299 -3.13 4.21 -5.46
C ASN A 299 -4.00 3.40 -6.42
N ARG A 300 -4.49 4.03 -7.50
CA ARG A 300 -5.16 3.34 -8.60
C ARG A 300 -4.23 2.33 -9.28
N GLY A 301 -2.98 2.71 -9.56
CA GLY A 301 -1.98 1.82 -10.14
C GLY A 301 -1.72 0.59 -9.27
N VAL A 302 -1.62 0.76 -7.94
CA VAL A 302 -1.46 -0.35 -7.00
C VAL A 302 -2.68 -1.28 -7.00
N ALA A 303 -3.90 -0.73 -7.01
CA ALA A 303 -5.13 -1.54 -7.06
C ALA A 303 -5.24 -2.32 -8.39
N LEU A 304 -4.92 -1.69 -9.52
CA LEU A 304 -4.90 -2.32 -10.85
C LEU A 304 -3.82 -3.41 -10.95
N HIS A 305 -2.65 -3.19 -10.35
CA HIS A 305 -1.59 -4.18 -10.26
C HIS A 305 -2.04 -5.45 -9.53
N LYS A 306 -2.72 -5.30 -8.38
CA LYS A 306 -3.31 -6.43 -7.65
C LYS A 306 -4.41 -7.14 -8.43
N LEU A 307 -5.14 -6.42 -9.29
CA LEU A 307 -6.12 -6.98 -10.23
C LEU A 307 -5.51 -7.62 -11.49
N ARG A 308 -4.17 -7.67 -11.59
CA ARG A 308 -3.42 -8.19 -12.75
C ARG A 308 -3.69 -7.41 -14.05
N GLN A 309 -4.09 -6.14 -13.95
CA GLN A 309 -4.28 -5.22 -15.07
C GLN A 309 -3.01 -4.39 -15.28
N PHE A 310 -1.94 -5.04 -15.72
CA PHE A 310 -0.58 -4.47 -15.72
C PHE A 310 -0.42 -3.24 -16.62
N GLU A 311 -1.03 -3.23 -17.80
CA GLU A 311 -0.96 -2.11 -18.75
C GLU A 311 -1.69 -0.88 -18.19
N ALA A 312 -2.85 -1.07 -17.55
CA ALA A 312 -3.60 -0.01 -16.91
C ALA A 312 -2.89 0.52 -15.64
N ALA A 313 -2.26 -0.38 -14.88
CA ALA A 313 -1.42 -0.01 -13.74
C ALA A 313 -0.22 0.83 -14.20
N LEU A 314 0.47 0.42 -15.26
CA LEU A 314 1.58 1.17 -15.85
C LEU A 314 1.13 2.56 -16.30
N ALA A 315 -0.01 2.68 -16.98
CA ALA A 315 -0.55 3.98 -17.38
C ALA A 315 -0.80 4.90 -16.18
N SER A 316 -1.29 4.35 -15.06
CA SER A 316 -1.54 5.12 -13.83
C SER A 316 -0.23 5.55 -13.18
N PHE A 317 0.76 4.67 -13.06
CA PHE A 317 2.08 5.02 -12.54
C PHE A 317 2.82 6.03 -13.43
N ASN A 318 2.65 5.97 -14.75
CA ASN A 318 3.20 6.98 -15.67
C ASN A 318 2.59 8.37 -15.45
N GLN A 319 1.31 8.46 -15.08
CA GLN A 319 0.72 9.75 -14.71
C GLN A 319 1.24 10.21 -13.33
N ALA A 320 1.27 9.33 -12.33
CA ALA A 320 1.76 9.66 -10.99
C ALA A 320 3.17 10.30 -11.02
N VAL A 321 4.13 9.65 -11.68
CA VAL A 321 5.51 10.15 -11.82
C VAL A 321 5.67 11.37 -12.74
N THR A 322 4.67 11.68 -13.58
CA THR A 322 4.64 12.90 -14.40
C THR A 322 4.18 14.09 -13.57
N LEU A 323 3.20 13.86 -12.68
CA LEU A 323 2.65 14.86 -11.77
C LEU A 323 3.61 15.16 -10.62
N GLU A 324 4.22 14.12 -10.04
CA GLU A 324 5.14 14.22 -8.92
C GLU A 324 6.46 13.48 -9.24
N THR A 325 7.50 14.27 -9.53
CA THR A 325 8.77 13.74 -10.05
C THR A 325 9.75 13.25 -8.98
N ASP A 326 9.40 13.44 -7.71
CA ASP A 326 10.20 13.19 -6.52
C ASP A 326 9.60 12.14 -5.57
N ASP A 327 8.58 11.38 -6.00
CA ASP A 327 8.08 10.21 -5.25
C ASP A 327 8.84 8.91 -5.60
N PRO A 328 9.77 8.41 -4.76
CA PRO A 328 10.45 7.15 -4.99
C PRO A 328 9.50 5.93 -5.03
N LEU A 329 8.36 5.97 -4.34
CA LEU A 329 7.42 4.85 -4.28
C LEU A 329 6.72 4.64 -5.63
N ALA A 330 6.30 5.74 -6.30
CA ALA A 330 5.74 5.68 -7.64
C ALA A 330 6.71 5.04 -8.66
N TYR A 331 7.99 5.46 -8.64
CA TYR A 331 9.02 4.87 -9.52
C TYR A 331 9.28 3.39 -9.20
N PHE A 332 9.33 3.02 -7.92
CA PHE A 332 9.48 1.64 -7.50
C PHE A 332 8.33 0.74 -7.98
N ASN A 333 7.07 1.18 -7.77
CA ASN A 333 5.89 0.43 -8.21
C ASN A 333 5.81 0.34 -9.74
N ARG A 334 6.18 1.41 -10.46
CA ARG A 334 6.30 1.41 -11.92
C ARG A 334 7.34 0.38 -12.39
N GLY A 335 8.50 0.32 -11.74
CA GLY A 335 9.56 -0.65 -12.03
C GLY A 335 9.10 -2.10 -11.89
N ILE A 336 8.33 -2.42 -10.83
CA ILE A 336 7.76 -3.76 -10.64
C ILE A 336 6.84 -4.13 -11.81
N VAL A 337 5.91 -3.25 -12.19
CA VAL A 337 4.96 -3.53 -13.27
C VAL A 337 5.69 -3.65 -14.62
N LEU A 338 6.70 -2.83 -14.87
CA LEU A 338 7.53 -2.93 -16.07
C LEU A 338 8.28 -4.27 -16.14
N GLN A 339 8.78 -4.78 -15.00
CA GLN A 339 9.40 -6.11 -14.92
C GLN A 339 8.39 -7.22 -15.25
N GLU A 340 7.16 -7.15 -14.73
CA GLU A 340 6.08 -8.11 -15.03
C GLU A 340 5.62 -8.04 -16.49
N LEU A 341 5.70 -6.87 -17.10
CA LEU A 341 5.51 -6.66 -18.54
C LEU A 341 6.75 -7.04 -19.38
N GLN A 342 7.80 -7.56 -18.73
CA GLN A 342 9.07 -7.98 -19.35
C GLN A 342 9.84 -6.83 -20.05
N GLN A 343 9.58 -5.58 -19.65
CA GLN A 343 10.28 -4.38 -20.13
C GLN A 343 11.47 -4.06 -19.22
N LEU A 344 12.51 -4.89 -19.28
CA LEU A 344 13.61 -4.89 -18.31
C LEU A 344 14.36 -3.55 -18.26
N ASP A 345 14.67 -2.93 -19.41
CA ASP A 345 15.40 -1.66 -19.46
C ASP A 345 14.61 -0.51 -18.81
N ALA A 346 13.32 -0.42 -19.09
CA ALA A 346 12.44 0.58 -18.49
C ALA A 346 12.23 0.32 -16.98
N ALA A 347 12.17 -0.96 -16.57
CA ALA A 347 12.11 -1.33 -15.16
C ALA A 347 13.37 -0.87 -14.41
N MET A 348 14.56 -1.15 -14.97
CA MET A 348 15.84 -0.71 -14.41
C MET A 348 15.91 0.81 -14.28
N ALA A 349 15.54 1.56 -15.33
CA ALA A 349 15.51 3.03 -15.27
C ALA A 349 14.56 3.57 -14.18
N SER A 350 13.43 2.88 -13.95
CA SER A 350 12.50 3.25 -12.88
C SER A 350 13.08 2.94 -11.50
N PHE A 351 13.74 1.80 -11.31
CA PHE A 351 14.43 1.51 -10.06
C PHE A 351 15.61 2.47 -9.80
N ASP A 352 16.35 2.84 -10.84
CA ASP A 352 17.42 3.84 -10.74
C ASP A 352 16.88 5.17 -10.22
N ARG A 353 15.76 5.64 -10.77
CA ARG A 353 15.14 6.87 -10.29
C ARG A 353 14.64 6.77 -8.86
N ALA A 354 14.07 5.63 -8.46
CA ALA A 354 13.65 5.40 -7.07
C ALA A 354 14.85 5.41 -6.10
N ILE A 355 16.00 4.85 -6.51
CA ILE A 355 17.24 4.81 -5.75
C ILE A 355 17.89 6.19 -5.66
N GLU A 356 17.88 6.98 -6.73
CA GLU A 356 18.37 8.36 -6.73
C GLU A 356 17.61 9.22 -5.71
N LEU A 357 16.28 9.08 -5.67
CA LEU A 357 15.41 9.81 -4.74
C LEU A 357 15.52 9.30 -3.30
N ARG A 358 15.78 8.00 -3.12
CA ARG A 358 15.96 7.35 -1.82
C ARG A 358 17.15 6.37 -1.86
N PRO A 359 18.38 6.83 -1.54
CA PRO A 359 19.59 6.01 -1.67
C PRO A 359 19.66 4.77 -0.77
N ASP A 360 18.84 4.69 0.28
CA ASP A 360 18.72 3.56 1.19
C ASP A 360 17.53 2.63 0.86
N TYR A 361 16.90 2.79 -0.31
CA TYR A 361 15.72 2.02 -0.71
C TYR A 361 16.05 0.56 -1.08
N ALA A 362 16.26 -0.27 -0.05
CA ALA A 362 16.67 -1.66 -0.16
C ALA A 362 15.81 -2.50 -1.11
N GLU A 363 14.49 -2.30 -1.12
CA GLU A 363 13.60 -3.04 -2.02
C GLU A 363 13.79 -2.66 -3.49
N ALA A 364 14.10 -1.39 -3.80
CA ALA A 364 14.38 -0.98 -5.17
C ALA A 364 15.68 -1.61 -5.68
N TYR A 365 16.74 -1.61 -4.86
CA TYR A 365 17.99 -2.31 -5.19
C TYR A 365 17.77 -3.80 -5.41
N TRP A 366 17.02 -4.46 -4.52
CA TRP A 366 16.77 -5.89 -4.65
C TRP A 366 15.93 -6.21 -5.89
N ASN A 367 14.86 -5.46 -6.17
CA ASN A 367 14.08 -5.69 -7.39
C ASN A 367 14.90 -5.39 -8.67
N LYS A 368 15.80 -4.40 -8.62
CA LYS A 368 16.78 -4.17 -9.70
C LYS A 368 17.73 -5.37 -9.86
N ALA A 369 18.23 -5.94 -8.76
CA ALA A 369 19.02 -7.17 -8.77
C ALA A 369 18.27 -8.32 -9.45
N LEU A 370 17.02 -8.56 -9.05
CA LEU A 370 16.17 -9.59 -9.66
C LEU A 370 15.94 -9.34 -11.15
N THR A 371 15.83 -8.07 -11.57
CA THR A 371 15.67 -7.68 -12.98
C THR A 371 16.92 -8.00 -13.80
N PHE A 372 18.11 -7.71 -13.27
CA PHE A 372 19.38 -8.10 -13.90
C PHE A 372 19.50 -9.62 -14.01
N LEU A 373 19.24 -10.35 -12.92
CA LEU A 373 19.29 -11.81 -12.92
C LEU A 373 18.31 -12.43 -13.92
N LEU A 374 17.08 -11.90 -13.99
CA LEU A 374 16.05 -12.33 -14.94
C LEU A 374 16.51 -12.14 -16.39
N GLY A 375 17.20 -11.02 -16.68
CA GLY A 375 17.81 -10.73 -17.98
C GLY A 375 19.10 -11.50 -18.27
N GLY A 376 19.66 -12.24 -17.30
CA GLY A 376 20.93 -12.97 -17.45
C GLY A 376 22.19 -12.17 -17.16
N ASP A 377 22.07 -10.96 -16.62
CA ASP A 377 23.18 -10.17 -16.12
C ASP A 377 23.49 -10.55 -14.67
N PHE A 378 24.18 -11.68 -14.52
CA PHE A 378 24.47 -12.26 -13.22
C PHE A 378 25.39 -11.39 -12.37
N GLU A 379 26.39 -10.75 -12.98
CA GLU A 379 27.36 -9.95 -12.24
C GLU A 379 26.68 -8.76 -11.54
N ARG A 380 25.95 -7.92 -12.29
CA ARG A 380 25.25 -6.78 -11.71
C ARG A 380 24.09 -7.23 -10.82
N GLY A 381 23.46 -8.36 -11.15
CA GLY A 381 22.44 -8.99 -10.32
C GLY A 381 22.97 -9.32 -8.92
N TRP A 382 24.07 -10.07 -8.82
CA TRP A 382 24.63 -10.48 -7.53
C TRP A 382 25.22 -9.33 -6.73
N ASP A 383 25.82 -8.34 -7.37
CA ASP A 383 26.36 -7.16 -6.66
C ASP A 383 25.26 -6.37 -5.93
N LEU A 384 24.01 -6.42 -6.41
CA LEU A 384 22.86 -5.76 -5.78
C LEU A 384 22.00 -6.69 -4.92
N TYR A 385 22.15 -8.02 -5.05
CA TYR A 385 21.27 -9.00 -4.42
C TYR A 385 21.29 -8.93 -2.88
N GLU A 386 22.42 -8.52 -2.30
CA GLU A 386 22.62 -8.34 -0.84
C GLU A 386 21.75 -7.25 -0.21
N TRP A 387 21.23 -6.32 -1.00
CA TRP A 387 20.33 -5.29 -0.47
C TRP A 387 19.04 -5.86 0.13
N ARG A 388 18.66 -7.09 -0.23
CA ARG A 388 17.55 -7.81 0.41
C ARG A 388 17.73 -7.93 1.93
N LEU A 389 18.98 -8.06 2.39
CA LEU A 389 19.34 -8.13 3.80
C LEU A 389 19.29 -6.76 4.49
N ARG A 390 18.89 -5.67 3.83
CA ARG A 390 18.72 -4.34 4.44
C ARG A 390 17.26 -3.91 4.60
N SER A 391 16.30 -4.67 4.08
CA SER A 391 14.87 -4.40 4.25
C SER A 391 14.31 -5.21 5.41
N ASP A 392 13.76 -4.55 6.43
CA ASP A 392 13.09 -5.22 7.55
C ASP A 392 11.87 -6.05 7.12
N ARG A 393 11.20 -5.63 6.05
CA ARG A 393 10.08 -6.38 5.47
C ARG A 393 10.54 -7.70 4.87
N ILE A 394 11.64 -7.66 4.13
CA ILE A 394 12.23 -8.86 3.50
C ILE A 394 12.84 -9.76 4.59
N ARG A 395 13.60 -9.19 5.52
CA ARG A 395 14.18 -9.89 6.67
C ARG A 395 13.15 -10.67 7.48
N ARG A 396 11.96 -10.11 7.72
CA ARG A 396 10.86 -10.81 8.40
C ARG A 396 10.31 -12.03 7.64
N THR A 397 10.51 -12.07 6.33
CA THR A 397 10.06 -13.18 5.47
C THR A 397 11.12 -14.28 5.36
N ILE A 398 12.39 -13.89 5.50
CA ILE A 398 13.56 -14.76 5.54
C ILE A 398 13.58 -15.46 6.91
N ARG A 399 13.56 -16.80 6.93
CA ARG A 399 13.57 -17.61 8.16
C ARG A 399 15.01 -17.78 8.66
N SER A 400 15.73 -16.69 8.93
CA SER A 400 17.04 -16.77 9.57
C SER A 400 16.98 -16.09 10.92
N ASN A 401 17.36 -16.80 11.98
CA ASN A 401 17.81 -16.13 13.18
C ASN A 401 19.09 -15.39 12.79
N PHE A 402 19.03 -14.05 12.68
CA PHE A 402 20.17 -13.18 12.31
C PHE A 402 21.29 -13.15 13.37
N ARG A 403 21.46 -14.22 14.13
CA ARG A 403 22.60 -14.40 14.99
C ARG A 403 23.81 -14.58 14.09
N ARG A 404 24.77 -13.66 14.20
CA ARG A 404 26.10 -13.85 13.61
C ARG A 404 26.83 -14.91 14.43
N PHE A 405 27.33 -15.92 13.75
CA PHE A 405 28.13 -17.00 14.32
C PHE A 405 29.61 -16.83 13.96
N ALA A 406 29.93 -16.08 12.90
CA ALA A 406 31.27 -15.91 12.35
C ALA A 406 31.44 -14.62 11.53
N ASP A 407 32.63 -14.44 10.95
CA ASP A 407 32.92 -13.37 9.98
C ASP A 407 32.36 -13.70 8.58
N ASP A 408 32.05 -12.68 7.78
CA ASP A 408 31.50 -12.89 6.43
C ASP A 408 32.55 -13.55 5.50
N TRP A 409 32.17 -14.67 4.87
CA TRP A 409 33.02 -15.33 3.90
C TRP A 409 33.12 -14.52 2.60
N ASN A 410 34.34 -14.25 2.14
CA ASN A 410 34.60 -13.41 0.97
C ASN A 410 34.82 -14.19 -0.34
N GLY A 411 34.57 -15.50 -0.34
CA GLY A 411 34.75 -16.37 -1.51
C GLY A 411 36.16 -16.96 -1.66
N ASN A 412 37.11 -16.65 -0.76
CA ASN A 412 38.45 -17.24 -0.79
C ASN A 412 38.49 -18.61 -0.12
N ARG A 413 39.51 -19.42 -0.46
CA ARG A 413 39.77 -20.66 0.28
C ARG A 413 40.20 -20.32 1.71
N VAL A 414 39.65 -21.06 2.68
CA VAL A 414 39.94 -20.91 4.10
C VAL A 414 40.36 -22.26 4.67
N GLU A 415 41.35 -22.26 5.56
CA GLU A 415 41.83 -23.48 6.23
C GLU A 415 40.93 -23.90 7.41
N GLY A 416 39.93 -23.07 7.73
CA GLY A 416 39.02 -23.22 8.86
C GLY A 416 37.64 -23.79 8.49
N SER A 417 36.67 -23.46 9.33
CA SER A 417 35.27 -23.86 9.28
C SER A 417 34.40 -22.80 8.60
N LEU A 418 33.49 -23.26 7.74
CA LEU A 418 32.52 -22.42 7.04
C LEU A 418 31.10 -22.87 7.38
N LEU A 419 30.29 -21.93 7.86
CA LEU A 419 28.86 -22.09 8.06
C LEU A 419 28.08 -21.55 6.86
N VAL A 420 27.19 -22.36 6.29
CA VAL A 420 26.25 -21.93 5.25
C VAL A 420 24.85 -21.88 5.84
N LEU A 421 24.25 -20.70 5.86
CA LEU A 421 22.95 -20.46 6.46
C LEU A 421 21.82 -20.57 5.43
N PRO A 422 20.68 -21.18 5.78
CA PRO A 422 19.50 -21.13 4.94
C PRO A 422 18.90 -19.72 5.02
N GLU A 423 18.13 -19.34 4.00
CA GLU A 423 17.47 -18.03 3.98
C GLU A 423 15.99 -18.16 3.60
N GLN A 424 15.73 -18.96 2.57
CA GLN A 424 14.42 -19.03 1.91
C GLN A 424 13.77 -20.42 2.06
N GLY A 425 12.73 -20.69 1.28
CA GLY A 425 11.97 -21.93 1.37
C GLY A 425 12.75 -23.16 0.89
N ILE A 426 12.21 -24.36 1.14
CA ILE A 426 12.79 -25.64 0.70
C ILE A 426 13.16 -25.63 -0.80
N GLY A 427 12.30 -25.08 -1.66
CA GLY A 427 12.57 -25.01 -3.10
C GLY A 427 13.84 -24.25 -3.42
N ASP A 428 14.06 -23.11 -2.76
CA ASP A 428 15.26 -22.29 -2.93
C ASP A 428 16.49 -23.00 -2.35
N GLN A 429 16.35 -23.69 -1.21
CA GLN A 429 17.44 -24.49 -0.64
C GLN A 429 17.89 -25.60 -1.60
N ILE A 430 16.95 -26.30 -2.25
CA ILE A 430 17.26 -27.29 -3.29
C ILE A 430 17.90 -26.64 -4.52
N PHE A 431 17.42 -25.45 -4.90
CA PHE A 431 17.93 -24.70 -6.04
C PHE A 431 19.40 -24.30 -5.86
N TYR A 432 19.73 -23.65 -4.75
CA TYR A 432 21.09 -23.20 -4.48
C TYR A 432 22.05 -24.34 -4.12
N ALA A 433 21.53 -25.51 -3.69
CA ALA A 433 22.34 -26.68 -3.35
C ALA A 433 23.26 -27.16 -4.49
N GLY A 434 22.91 -26.85 -5.74
CA GLY A 434 23.74 -27.17 -6.91
C GLY A 434 25.11 -26.47 -6.93
N MET A 435 25.39 -25.57 -5.97
CA MET A 435 26.70 -24.93 -5.79
C MET A 435 27.51 -25.50 -4.61
N LEU A 436 26.92 -26.39 -3.80
CA LEU A 436 27.59 -26.98 -2.64
C LEU A 436 28.73 -27.92 -3.05
N SER A 437 28.62 -28.56 -4.22
CA SER A 437 29.68 -29.41 -4.78
C SER A 437 30.97 -28.63 -5.03
N GLU A 438 30.87 -27.41 -5.57
CA GLU A 438 32.01 -26.52 -5.79
C GLU A 438 32.59 -26.01 -4.46
N LEU A 439 31.72 -25.74 -3.48
CA LEU A 439 32.09 -25.25 -2.16
C LEU A 439 33.00 -26.19 -1.39
N ARG A 440 32.90 -27.52 -1.61
CA ARG A 440 33.71 -28.56 -0.94
C ARG A 440 35.20 -28.23 -0.87
N SER A 441 35.75 -27.55 -1.87
CA SER A 441 37.19 -27.26 -1.95
C SER A 441 37.62 -25.95 -1.27
N TYR A 442 36.70 -25.23 -0.65
CA TYR A 442 36.94 -23.88 -0.12
C TYR A 442 37.11 -23.81 1.40
N ALA A 443 36.73 -24.85 2.16
CA ALA A 443 36.93 -24.89 3.60
C ALA A 443 37.28 -26.30 4.07
N ARG A 444 38.01 -26.41 5.19
CA ARG A 444 38.36 -27.70 5.78
C ARG A 444 37.13 -28.41 6.35
N ALA A 445 36.21 -27.66 6.94
CA ALA A 445 34.95 -28.15 7.49
C ALA A 445 33.82 -27.25 7.02
N ILE A 446 32.76 -27.84 6.44
CA ILE A 446 31.60 -27.11 5.97
C ILE A 446 30.37 -27.65 6.69
N THR A 447 29.66 -26.75 7.36
CA THR A 447 28.35 -27.02 7.96
C THR A 447 27.31 -26.25 7.19
N VAL A 448 26.26 -26.92 6.71
CA VAL A 448 25.13 -26.29 6.02
C VAL A 448 23.87 -26.51 6.84
N CYS A 449 23.21 -25.41 7.20
CA CYS A 449 21.92 -25.45 7.86
C CYS A 449 20.79 -25.44 6.83
N LEU A 450 19.78 -26.28 7.02
CA LEU A 450 18.67 -26.49 6.09
C LEU A 450 17.37 -26.78 6.86
N ASP A 451 16.23 -26.78 6.16
CA ASP A 451 15.00 -27.37 6.71
C ASP A 451 15.24 -28.85 7.05
N ASN A 452 14.89 -29.30 8.26
CA ASN A 452 15.15 -30.67 8.72
C ASN A 452 14.66 -31.76 7.75
N ARG A 453 13.58 -31.49 6.99
CA ARG A 453 13.06 -32.45 5.98
C ARG A 453 14.05 -32.73 4.84
N LEU A 454 15.03 -31.85 4.61
CA LEU A 454 16.06 -31.99 3.58
C LEU A 454 17.32 -32.73 4.07
N VAL A 455 17.56 -32.78 5.39
CA VAL A 455 18.80 -33.30 5.97
C VAL A 455 19.13 -34.73 5.50
N PRO A 456 18.19 -35.71 5.50
CA PRO A 456 18.50 -37.07 5.04
C PRO A 456 18.95 -37.12 3.57
N LEU A 457 18.23 -36.40 2.70
CA LEU A 457 18.51 -36.34 1.27
C LEU A 457 19.85 -35.67 0.98
N PHE A 458 20.15 -34.55 1.64
CA PHE A 458 21.39 -33.80 1.44
C PHE A 458 22.61 -34.54 1.99
N THR A 459 22.50 -35.12 3.19
CA THR A 459 23.57 -35.93 3.79
C THR A 459 23.96 -37.10 2.89
N ARG A 460 22.97 -37.74 2.26
CA ARG A 460 23.22 -38.82 1.29
C ARG A 460 23.88 -38.33 -0.01
N SER A 461 23.66 -37.07 -0.37
CA SER A 461 24.04 -36.52 -1.69
C SER A 461 25.39 -35.81 -1.71
N PHE A 462 25.82 -35.25 -0.58
CA PHE A 462 27.07 -34.49 -0.49
C PHE A 462 27.98 -35.09 0.58
N GLU A 463 29.03 -35.78 0.11
CA GLU A 463 30.11 -36.23 0.97
C GLU A 463 30.90 -35.04 1.52
N HIS A 464 31.39 -35.15 2.76
CA HIS A 464 32.23 -34.15 3.44
C HIS A 464 31.58 -32.81 3.78
N ILE A 465 30.26 -32.69 3.65
CA ILE A 465 29.49 -31.57 4.17
C ILE A 465 28.61 -32.08 5.30
N TYR A 466 28.62 -31.35 6.42
CA TYR A 466 27.76 -31.66 7.55
C TYR A 466 26.44 -30.89 7.43
N PHE A 467 25.30 -31.59 7.47
CA PHE A 467 23.98 -30.98 7.37
C PHE A 467 23.22 -31.13 8.68
N ARG A 468 22.53 -30.06 9.08
CA ARG A 468 21.64 -30.07 10.25
C ARG A 468 20.59 -28.97 10.16
N ASP A 469 19.62 -28.96 11.07
CA ASP A 469 18.66 -27.87 11.19
C ASP A 469 19.34 -26.61 11.76
N GLU A 470 18.82 -25.42 11.46
CA GLU A 470 19.36 -24.14 11.98
C GLU A 470 19.26 -24.04 13.51
N PRO A 471 18.14 -24.43 14.17
CA PRO A 471 18.01 -24.38 15.63
C PRO A 471 18.98 -25.30 16.39
N ASP A 472 19.61 -26.26 15.69
CA ASP A 472 20.54 -27.22 16.28
C ASP A 472 21.96 -26.66 16.44
N ILE A 473 22.22 -25.39 16.09
CA ILE A 473 23.48 -24.72 16.41
C ILE A 473 23.48 -24.33 17.89
N GLY A 474 24.23 -25.08 18.70
CA GLY A 474 24.28 -24.90 20.15
C GLY A 474 24.86 -23.55 20.60
N PRO A 475 24.44 -23.05 21.78
CA PRO A 475 25.08 -21.88 22.37
C PRO A 475 26.55 -22.19 22.68
N GLY A 476 27.47 -21.50 21.99
CA GLY A 476 28.92 -21.63 22.16
C GLY A 476 29.63 -22.34 21.01
N GLU A 477 28.90 -22.87 20.02
CA GLU A 477 29.51 -23.25 18.74
C GLU A 477 29.97 -22.00 17.99
N THR A 478 31.21 -22.02 17.50
CA THR A 478 31.84 -20.93 16.75
C THR A 478 32.29 -21.44 15.39
N PHE A 479 32.14 -20.61 14.38
CA PHE A 479 32.65 -20.84 13.03
C PHE A 479 33.67 -19.76 12.69
N ASP A 480 34.59 -20.04 11.78
CA ASP A 480 35.55 -19.03 11.33
C ASP A 480 34.89 -18.07 10.34
N PHE A 481 34.08 -18.61 9.42
CA PHE A 481 33.33 -17.82 8.44
C PHE A 481 31.87 -18.28 8.29
N GLU A 482 30.99 -17.36 7.86
CA GLU A 482 29.60 -17.63 7.48
C GLU A 482 29.24 -17.05 6.11
N VAL A 483 28.27 -17.67 5.44
CA VAL A 483 27.69 -17.18 4.18
C VAL A 483 26.23 -17.62 4.07
N SER A 484 25.36 -16.80 3.48
CA SER A 484 24.01 -17.26 3.16
C SER A 484 24.02 -18.18 1.93
N LEU A 485 23.15 -19.17 1.90
CA LEU A 485 23.08 -20.10 0.77
C LEU A 485 22.84 -19.39 -0.60
N PRO A 486 22.00 -18.33 -0.70
CA PRO A 486 21.87 -17.57 -1.95
C PRO A 486 23.13 -16.81 -2.38
N GLU A 487 23.95 -16.34 -1.44
CA GLU A 487 25.21 -15.61 -1.72
C GLU A 487 26.22 -16.45 -2.49
N LEU A 488 26.14 -17.78 -2.41
CA LEU A 488 26.97 -18.67 -3.21
C LEU A 488 26.88 -18.37 -4.72
N GLY A 489 25.74 -17.83 -5.18
CA GLY A 489 25.56 -17.39 -6.56
C GLY A 489 26.59 -16.33 -7.00
N ARG A 490 26.96 -15.43 -6.08
CA ARG A 490 27.96 -14.38 -6.34
C ARG A 490 29.35 -14.93 -6.63
N PHE A 491 29.68 -16.10 -6.08
CA PHE A 491 30.99 -16.72 -6.19
C PHE A 491 31.05 -17.77 -7.31
N PHE A 492 29.96 -18.52 -7.50
CA PHE A 492 29.95 -19.67 -8.41
C PHE A 492 29.12 -19.47 -9.67
N ARG A 493 28.31 -18.41 -9.77
CA ARG A 493 27.39 -18.14 -10.88
C ARG A 493 27.44 -16.67 -11.29
N ARG A 494 28.64 -16.10 -11.38
CA ARG A 494 28.84 -14.66 -11.67
C ARG A 494 28.64 -14.32 -13.14
N LYS A 495 28.82 -15.29 -14.05
CA LYS A 495 28.67 -15.09 -15.50
C LYS A 495 28.08 -16.34 -16.19
N PRO A 496 27.52 -16.18 -17.41
CA PRO A 496 26.88 -17.30 -18.13
C PRO A 496 27.77 -18.53 -18.35
N SER A 497 29.09 -18.37 -18.48
CA SER A 497 30.01 -19.51 -18.65
C SER A 497 30.09 -20.42 -17.42
N ASP A 498 29.78 -19.90 -16.22
CA ASP A 498 29.93 -20.65 -14.98
C ASP A 498 28.89 -21.79 -14.88
N PHE A 499 27.79 -21.69 -15.63
CA PHE A 499 26.74 -22.70 -15.72
C PHE A 499 27.20 -23.97 -16.45
N ALA A 500 28.24 -23.90 -17.29
CA ALA A 500 28.80 -25.09 -17.94
C ALA A 500 29.44 -26.09 -16.95
N ALA A 501 29.79 -25.62 -15.75
CA ALA A 501 30.31 -26.45 -14.67
C ALA A 501 29.21 -27.23 -13.94
N ILE A 502 27.93 -26.90 -14.13
CA ILE A 502 26.83 -27.57 -13.44
C ILE A 502 26.82 -29.06 -13.79
N ARG A 503 26.65 -29.88 -12.75
CA ARG A 503 26.47 -31.32 -12.86
C ARG A 503 25.15 -31.68 -12.21
N VAL A 504 24.28 -32.32 -12.97
CA VAL A 504 23.06 -32.96 -12.48
C VAL A 504 23.16 -34.47 -12.77
N PRO A 505 22.73 -35.35 -11.86
CA PRO A 505 22.18 -35.05 -10.53
C PRO A 505 23.23 -34.51 -9.55
N TYR A 506 22.81 -33.62 -8.65
CA TYR A 506 23.55 -33.26 -7.44
C TYR A 506 22.80 -33.66 -6.16
N LEU A 507 21.55 -34.13 -6.29
CA LEU A 507 20.83 -34.83 -5.24
C LEU A 507 20.58 -36.28 -5.66
N PHE A 508 20.61 -37.20 -4.70
CA PHE A 508 20.41 -38.63 -4.95
C PHE A 508 19.32 -39.17 -4.04
N ALA A 509 18.24 -39.69 -4.62
CA ALA A 509 17.19 -40.38 -3.88
C ALA A 509 17.69 -41.74 -3.31
N ASP A 510 17.01 -42.27 -2.29
CA ASP A 510 17.23 -43.65 -1.84
C ASP A 510 16.87 -44.62 -2.98
N LYS A 511 17.88 -45.27 -3.55
CA LYS A 511 17.72 -46.16 -4.71
C LYS A 511 16.96 -47.44 -4.40
N THR A 512 17.02 -47.93 -3.16
CA THR A 512 16.24 -49.09 -2.72
C THR A 512 14.76 -48.73 -2.69
N ARG A 513 14.43 -47.59 -2.04
CA ARG A 513 13.05 -47.08 -1.97
C ARG A 513 12.52 -46.75 -3.37
N SER A 514 13.33 -46.12 -4.22
CA SER A 514 12.97 -45.77 -5.60
C SER A 514 12.67 -47.01 -6.44
N GLY A 515 13.46 -48.08 -6.33
CA GLY A 515 13.21 -49.35 -7.04
C GLY A 515 11.93 -50.07 -6.58
N GLN A 516 11.64 -50.03 -5.27
CA GLN A 516 10.39 -50.56 -4.72
C GLN A 516 9.18 -49.77 -5.23
N LEU A 517 9.27 -48.43 -5.24
CA LEU A 517 8.22 -47.57 -5.77
C LEU A 517 8.01 -47.78 -7.26
N ARG A 518 9.10 -47.87 -8.05
CA ARG A 518 9.01 -48.17 -9.49
C ARG A 518 8.26 -49.45 -9.78
N SER A 519 8.45 -50.49 -8.95
CA SER A 519 7.74 -51.77 -9.09
C SER A 519 6.25 -51.69 -8.75
N ARG A 520 5.84 -50.71 -7.92
CA ARG A 520 4.45 -50.46 -7.54
C ARG A 520 3.72 -49.58 -8.57
N LEU A 521 4.44 -48.66 -9.21
CA LEU A 521 3.93 -47.91 -10.35
C LEU A 521 3.69 -48.91 -11.49
N LYS A 522 2.62 -48.74 -12.28
CA LYS A 522 2.19 -49.68 -13.34
C LYS A 522 3.14 -49.63 -14.57
N ALA A 523 4.45 -49.69 -14.34
CA ALA A 523 5.54 -49.38 -15.25
C ALA A 523 5.77 -50.40 -16.39
N GLY A 524 4.71 -51.01 -16.92
CA GLY A 524 4.75 -52.05 -17.95
C GLY A 524 5.50 -51.63 -19.22
N THR A 525 4.78 -51.20 -20.27
CA THR A 525 5.36 -50.62 -21.51
C THR A 525 5.05 -49.13 -21.64
N LYS A 526 4.48 -48.52 -20.60
CA LYS A 526 4.06 -47.12 -20.59
C LYS A 526 5.11 -46.24 -19.93
N CYS A 527 5.14 -44.99 -20.38
CA CYS A 527 5.92 -43.91 -19.80
C CYS A 527 5.31 -43.50 -18.45
N VAL A 528 6.10 -43.46 -17.37
CA VAL A 528 5.63 -43.05 -16.03
C VAL A 528 5.94 -41.57 -15.83
N CYS A 529 4.91 -40.72 -15.83
CA CYS A 529 5.07 -39.27 -15.72
C CYS A 529 4.57 -38.76 -14.35
N GLY A 530 5.46 -38.18 -13.55
CA GLY A 530 5.08 -37.49 -12.32
C GLY A 530 4.41 -36.14 -12.61
N LEU A 531 3.41 -35.76 -11.81
CA LEU A 531 2.61 -34.54 -12.01
C LEU A 531 2.50 -33.70 -10.74
N SER A 532 2.79 -32.40 -10.83
CA SER A 532 2.58 -31.42 -9.74
C SER A 532 2.15 -30.06 -10.32
N TRP A 533 0.89 -29.66 -10.11
CA TRP A 533 0.18 -28.66 -10.92
C TRP A 533 -0.21 -27.38 -10.19
N THR A 534 -0.06 -27.31 -8.87
CA THR A 534 -0.41 -26.12 -8.08
C THR A 534 0.72 -25.69 -7.15
N SER A 535 0.62 -24.45 -6.69
CA SER A 535 1.51 -23.88 -5.69
C SER A 535 0.76 -23.23 -4.52
N LYS A 536 1.15 -23.59 -3.30
CA LYS A 536 0.69 -22.93 -2.06
C LYS A 536 1.41 -21.62 -1.74
N ASN A 537 2.20 -21.07 -2.67
CA ASN A 537 2.86 -19.78 -2.46
C ASN A 537 1.77 -18.69 -2.32
N LEU A 538 1.73 -17.99 -1.18
CA LEU A 538 0.66 -17.05 -0.86
C LEU A 538 0.60 -15.84 -1.80
N ARG A 539 1.73 -15.47 -2.43
CA ARG A 539 1.83 -14.25 -3.24
C ARG A 539 1.59 -14.50 -4.73
N PHE A 540 2.08 -15.62 -5.24
CA PHE A 540 2.11 -15.92 -6.67
C PHE A 540 1.54 -17.30 -7.02
N GLY A 541 1.08 -18.06 -6.02
CA GLY A 541 0.65 -19.44 -6.20
C GLY A 541 -0.48 -19.56 -7.22
N ALA A 542 -1.48 -18.70 -7.13
CA ALA A 542 -2.61 -18.67 -8.06
C ALA A 542 -2.19 -18.44 -9.51
N ASP A 543 -1.27 -17.50 -9.76
CA ASP A 543 -0.85 -17.13 -11.13
C ASP A 543 -0.07 -18.25 -11.84
N LYS A 544 0.60 -19.11 -11.06
CA LYS A 544 1.40 -20.24 -11.55
C LYS A 544 0.77 -21.60 -11.30
N SER A 545 -0.53 -21.63 -10.98
CA SER A 545 -1.29 -22.87 -10.79
C SER A 545 -2.31 -23.03 -11.91
N LEU A 546 -2.64 -24.27 -12.19
CA LEU A 546 -3.77 -24.68 -13.02
C LEU A 546 -4.49 -25.82 -12.32
N GLY A 547 -5.77 -26.06 -12.61
CA GLY A 547 -6.49 -27.23 -12.09
C GLY A 547 -6.27 -28.47 -12.96
N LEU A 548 -6.56 -29.66 -12.42
CA LEU A 548 -6.47 -30.92 -13.17
C LEU A 548 -7.32 -30.91 -14.44
N GLU A 549 -8.45 -30.18 -14.44
CA GLU A 549 -9.29 -30.08 -15.64
C GLU A 549 -8.58 -29.42 -16.81
N ALA A 550 -7.82 -28.35 -16.57
CA ALA A 550 -7.04 -27.71 -17.63
C ALA A 550 -6.02 -28.70 -18.23
N LEU A 551 -5.52 -29.65 -17.43
CA LEU A 551 -4.54 -30.66 -17.85
C LEU A 551 -5.16 -31.87 -18.56
N ALA A 552 -6.48 -31.98 -18.70
CA ALA A 552 -7.14 -33.12 -19.35
C ALA A 552 -6.55 -33.49 -20.73
N PRO A 553 -6.19 -32.54 -21.62
CA PRO A 553 -5.59 -32.87 -22.92
C PRO A 553 -4.23 -33.58 -22.83
N LEU A 554 -3.50 -33.44 -21.71
CA LEU A 554 -2.24 -34.14 -21.44
C LEU A 554 -2.48 -35.47 -20.75
N LEU A 555 -3.34 -35.47 -19.74
CA LEU A 555 -3.55 -36.64 -18.87
C LEU A 555 -4.27 -37.79 -19.58
N THR A 556 -4.99 -37.50 -20.66
CA THR A 556 -5.69 -38.49 -21.50
C THR A 556 -4.83 -39.08 -22.62
N LEU A 557 -3.55 -38.69 -22.73
CA LEU A 557 -2.66 -39.21 -23.76
C LEU A 557 -2.40 -40.71 -23.59
N PRO A 558 -2.51 -41.51 -24.67
CA PRO A 558 -2.30 -42.94 -24.58
C PRO A 558 -0.82 -43.27 -24.36
N GLY A 559 -0.56 -44.34 -23.61
CA GLY A 559 0.80 -44.84 -23.39
C GLY A 559 1.58 -44.14 -22.28
N ILE A 560 0.93 -43.27 -21.51
CA ILE A 560 1.49 -42.57 -20.35
C ILE A 560 0.66 -42.91 -19.12
N ASP A 561 1.31 -43.26 -18.02
CA ASP A 561 0.68 -43.37 -16.71
C ASP A 561 1.14 -42.20 -15.85
N PHE A 562 0.19 -41.40 -15.36
CA PHE A 562 0.49 -40.24 -14.54
C PHE A 562 0.49 -40.60 -13.05
N VAL A 563 1.43 -40.01 -12.31
CA VAL A 563 1.63 -40.21 -10.88
C VAL A 563 1.47 -38.87 -10.16
N ASP A 564 0.69 -38.86 -9.09
CA ASP A 564 0.46 -37.68 -8.28
C ASP A 564 1.68 -37.35 -7.40
N LEU A 565 2.37 -36.27 -7.76
CA LEU A 565 3.47 -35.67 -6.98
C LEU A 565 3.04 -34.37 -6.28
N GLN A 566 1.76 -33.99 -6.38
CA GLN A 566 1.26 -32.76 -5.79
C GLN A 566 1.22 -32.89 -4.27
N TYR A 567 1.69 -31.85 -3.60
CA TYR A 567 1.63 -31.74 -2.15
C TYR A 567 0.30 -31.14 -1.70
N GLY A 568 -0.17 -31.60 -0.54
CA GLY A 568 -1.50 -31.28 -0.02
C GLY A 568 -2.54 -32.34 -0.39
N ASP A 569 -3.77 -32.13 0.05
CA ASP A 569 -4.88 -33.04 -0.26
C ASP A 569 -5.45 -32.74 -1.64
N THR A 570 -5.31 -33.71 -2.55
CA THR A 570 -5.85 -33.67 -3.92
C THR A 570 -6.94 -34.73 -4.13
N SER A 571 -7.39 -35.41 -3.08
CA SER A 571 -8.34 -36.52 -3.16
C SER A 571 -9.64 -36.16 -3.88
N VAL A 572 -10.24 -35.04 -3.52
CA VAL A 572 -11.48 -34.52 -4.11
C VAL A 572 -11.28 -34.17 -5.59
N GLU A 573 -10.19 -33.45 -5.90
CA GLU A 573 -9.90 -33.02 -7.28
C GLU A 573 -9.64 -34.22 -8.21
N ARG A 574 -8.90 -35.22 -7.74
CA ARG A 574 -8.63 -36.46 -8.49
C ARG A 574 -9.88 -37.32 -8.68
N ALA A 575 -10.76 -37.40 -7.69
CA ALA A 575 -12.01 -38.16 -7.80
C ALA A 575 -12.93 -37.55 -8.86
N ALA A 576 -13.17 -36.23 -8.78
CA ALA A 576 -13.90 -35.49 -9.81
C ALA A 576 -13.20 -35.61 -11.18
N PHE A 577 -11.87 -35.57 -11.15
CA PHE A 577 -10.92 -36.04 -12.18
C PHE A 577 -11.42 -37.23 -13.01
N PHE A 578 -11.40 -38.34 -12.29
CA PHE A 578 -11.68 -39.68 -12.78
C PHE A 578 -13.13 -39.85 -13.22
N GLU A 579 -14.09 -39.32 -12.46
CA GLU A 579 -15.52 -39.40 -12.79
C GLU A 579 -15.83 -38.79 -14.16
N ARG A 580 -15.17 -37.69 -14.53
CA ARG A 580 -15.40 -37.04 -15.83
C ARG A 580 -14.65 -37.70 -16.98
N THR A 581 -13.40 -38.09 -16.76
CA THR A 581 -12.48 -38.46 -17.86
C THR A 581 -12.24 -39.96 -17.98
N GLY A 582 -12.57 -40.74 -16.95
CA GLY A 582 -12.19 -42.15 -16.81
C GLY A 582 -10.70 -42.39 -16.57
N VAL A 583 -9.88 -41.33 -16.47
CA VAL A 583 -8.43 -41.43 -16.28
C VAL A 583 -8.09 -41.33 -14.80
N ALA A 584 -7.44 -42.38 -14.28
CA ALA A 584 -6.98 -42.42 -12.90
C ALA A 584 -5.54 -41.90 -12.78
N LEU A 585 -5.33 -40.90 -11.94
CA LEU A 585 -4.00 -40.47 -11.50
C LEU A 585 -3.50 -41.40 -10.40
N THR A 586 -2.35 -42.04 -10.61
CA THR A 586 -1.78 -42.97 -9.62
C THR A 586 -1.33 -42.19 -8.39
N HIS A 587 -1.93 -42.46 -7.23
CA HIS A 587 -1.55 -41.84 -5.97
C HIS A 587 -1.07 -42.89 -4.98
N LEU A 588 0.03 -42.62 -4.27
CA LEU A 588 0.61 -43.49 -3.26
C LEU A 588 0.43 -42.82 -1.88
N PRO A 589 -0.61 -43.20 -1.11
CA PRO A 589 -0.99 -42.49 0.13
C PRO A 589 0.02 -42.68 1.27
N ASP A 590 0.95 -43.63 1.14
CA ASP A 590 2.05 -43.86 2.09
C ASP A 590 3.21 -42.86 1.94
N ILE A 591 3.13 -41.95 0.96
CA ILE A 591 4.11 -40.87 0.78
C ILE A 591 3.43 -39.52 1.00
N ASP A 592 3.83 -38.81 2.06
CA ASP A 592 3.42 -37.42 2.26
C ASP A 592 4.30 -36.49 1.41
N ASN A 593 3.81 -36.12 0.23
CA ASN A 593 4.50 -35.23 -0.71
C ASN A 593 4.87 -33.84 -0.14
N LEU A 594 4.38 -33.45 1.05
CA LEU A 594 4.74 -32.19 1.71
C LEU A 594 5.79 -32.35 2.81
N ASN A 595 5.68 -33.40 3.62
CA ASN A 595 6.51 -33.58 4.81
C ASN A 595 7.61 -34.62 4.63
N ASP A 596 7.39 -35.65 3.81
CA ASP A 596 8.37 -36.69 3.50
C ASP A 596 9.09 -36.35 2.18
N ILE A 597 9.99 -35.37 2.23
CA ILE A 597 10.74 -34.93 1.04
C ILE A 597 11.66 -36.04 0.51
N ASP A 598 12.19 -36.90 1.37
CA ASP A 598 12.99 -38.05 0.95
C ASP A 598 12.15 -39.09 0.19
N GLY A 599 10.91 -39.30 0.63
CA GLY A 599 9.94 -40.14 -0.07
C GLY A 599 9.45 -39.56 -1.38
N LEU A 600 9.19 -38.26 -1.42
CA LEU A 600 8.90 -37.55 -2.66
C LEU A 600 10.08 -37.66 -3.64
N ALA A 601 11.32 -37.53 -3.16
CA ALA A 601 12.51 -37.69 -3.99
C ALA A 601 12.60 -39.11 -4.57
N ALA A 602 12.33 -40.15 -3.78
CA ALA A 602 12.29 -41.54 -4.27
C ALA A 602 11.15 -41.78 -5.27
N LEU A 603 9.99 -41.15 -5.06
CA LEU A 603 8.86 -41.24 -5.99
C LEU A 603 9.15 -40.53 -7.32
N ILE A 604 9.78 -39.36 -7.28
CA ILE A 604 10.29 -38.66 -8.47
C ILE A 604 11.36 -39.50 -9.17
N ASP A 605 12.27 -40.13 -8.42
CA ASP A 605 13.31 -40.99 -8.99
C ASP A 605 12.72 -42.24 -9.67
N ALA A 606 11.56 -42.70 -9.22
CA ALA A 606 10.80 -43.78 -9.86
C ALA A 606 10.05 -43.33 -11.13
N CYS A 607 9.94 -42.04 -11.44
CA CYS A 607 9.34 -41.53 -12.66
C CYS A 607 10.35 -41.45 -13.83
N ASP A 608 9.85 -41.55 -15.07
CA ASP A 608 10.64 -41.37 -16.30
C ASP A 608 10.77 -39.89 -16.72
N LEU A 609 9.79 -39.08 -16.33
CA LEU A 609 9.67 -37.65 -16.60
C LEU A 609 8.84 -37.01 -15.48
N VAL A 610 9.07 -35.74 -15.20
CA VAL A 610 8.20 -34.93 -14.34
C VAL A 610 7.59 -33.77 -15.14
N LEU A 611 6.27 -33.61 -15.06
CA LEU A 611 5.55 -32.45 -15.55
C LEU A 611 5.08 -31.62 -14.35
N THR A 612 5.47 -30.35 -14.30
CA THR A 612 5.16 -29.54 -13.12
C THR A 612 5.09 -28.04 -13.40
N VAL A 613 4.43 -27.28 -12.53
CA VAL A 613 4.54 -25.82 -12.48
C VAL A 613 5.82 -25.39 -11.75
N SER A 614 6.15 -24.09 -11.77
CA SER A 614 7.26 -23.53 -10.98
C SER A 614 7.05 -23.66 -9.46
N ASN A 615 7.32 -24.83 -8.88
CA ASN A 615 7.25 -25.11 -7.45
C ASN A 615 8.43 -25.99 -6.98
N THR A 616 8.42 -26.42 -5.71
CA THR A 616 9.48 -27.27 -5.13
C THR A 616 9.72 -28.56 -5.91
N THR A 617 8.68 -29.17 -6.49
CA THR A 617 8.79 -30.39 -7.29
C THR A 617 9.66 -30.18 -8.53
N ALA A 618 9.59 -29.00 -9.17
CA ALA A 618 10.44 -28.65 -10.31
C ALA A 618 11.93 -28.68 -9.94
N HIS A 619 12.29 -28.01 -8.84
CA HIS A 619 13.66 -27.97 -8.35
C HIS A 619 14.16 -29.35 -7.92
N LEU A 620 13.35 -30.12 -7.19
CA LEU A 620 13.71 -31.45 -6.72
C LEU A 620 13.91 -32.43 -7.87
N ALA A 621 13.02 -32.45 -8.86
CA ALA A 621 13.15 -33.31 -10.03
C ALA A 621 14.38 -32.98 -10.86
N ALA A 622 14.63 -31.70 -11.11
CA ALA A 622 15.82 -31.26 -11.83
C ALA A 622 17.13 -31.60 -11.08
N ALA A 623 17.16 -31.39 -9.76
CA ALA A 623 18.30 -31.71 -8.91
C ALA A 623 18.63 -33.22 -8.86
N LEU A 624 17.60 -34.07 -8.97
CA LEU A 624 17.71 -35.53 -9.13
C LEU A 624 18.11 -35.95 -10.57
N GLY A 625 18.34 -35.00 -11.47
CA GLY A 625 18.72 -35.27 -12.85
C GLY A 625 17.58 -35.85 -13.70
N LYS A 626 16.32 -35.69 -13.26
CA LYS A 626 15.17 -36.13 -14.06
C LYS A 626 14.86 -35.14 -15.15
N PRO A 627 14.51 -35.61 -16.37
CA PRO A 627 13.83 -34.79 -17.36
C PRO A 627 12.59 -34.16 -16.71
N VAL A 628 12.47 -32.83 -16.84
CA VAL A 628 11.38 -32.09 -16.22
C VAL A 628 10.83 -31.03 -17.16
N PHE A 629 9.52 -31.06 -17.38
CA PHE A 629 8.81 -30.05 -18.16
C PHE A 629 8.15 -29.08 -17.18
N VAL A 630 8.55 -27.80 -17.24
CA VAL A 630 8.14 -26.77 -16.30
C VAL A 630 7.19 -25.80 -16.97
N MET A 631 5.96 -25.73 -16.47
CA MET A 631 4.93 -24.77 -16.84
C MET A 631 5.13 -23.47 -16.08
N LEU A 632 5.26 -22.36 -16.81
CA LEU A 632 5.64 -21.06 -16.27
C LEU A 632 4.61 -19.96 -16.59
N PRO A 633 4.31 -19.07 -15.64
CA PRO A 633 3.48 -17.91 -15.90
C PRO A 633 4.23 -16.87 -16.77
N ARG A 634 3.48 -15.94 -17.35
CA ARG A 634 4.05 -14.83 -18.14
C ARG A 634 4.55 -13.67 -17.26
N ALA A 635 3.72 -13.21 -16.32
CA ALA A 635 3.96 -11.99 -15.53
C ALA A 635 4.11 -12.31 -14.03
N SER A 636 3.05 -12.19 -13.22
CA SER A 636 3.16 -12.51 -11.78
C SER A 636 3.60 -13.96 -11.56
N GLY A 637 4.54 -14.15 -10.62
CA GLY A 637 5.22 -15.44 -10.42
C GLY A 637 6.37 -15.72 -11.39
N LEU A 638 6.84 -14.69 -12.12
CA LEU A 638 8.06 -14.73 -12.93
C LEU A 638 9.29 -14.75 -12.03
N PHE A 639 9.82 -15.94 -11.75
CA PHE A 639 11.07 -16.10 -11.01
C PHE A 639 12.27 -15.96 -11.95
N TRP A 640 13.25 -15.16 -11.51
CA TRP A 640 14.44 -14.80 -12.27
C TRP A 640 15.26 -16.01 -12.73
N TYR A 641 15.31 -17.09 -11.93
CA TYR A 641 16.09 -18.29 -12.24
C TYR A 641 15.55 -19.11 -13.42
N TRP A 642 14.33 -18.81 -13.91
CA TRP A 642 13.82 -19.39 -15.16
C TRP A 642 14.13 -18.58 -16.41
N HIS A 643 14.66 -17.36 -16.28
CA HIS A 643 15.00 -16.44 -17.38
C HIS A 643 13.88 -16.12 -18.37
N LEU A 644 14.12 -15.13 -19.23
CA LEU A 644 13.23 -14.79 -20.35
C LEU A 644 13.81 -15.26 -21.69
N GLY A 645 12.92 -15.43 -22.68
CA GLY A 645 13.31 -15.67 -24.08
C GLY A 645 13.92 -17.03 -24.39
N ARG A 646 13.73 -18.04 -23.52
CA ARG A 646 14.34 -19.37 -23.69
C ARG A 646 13.45 -20.51 -23.20
N SER A 647 13.68 -21.70 -23.74
CA SER A 647 12.97 -22.95 -23.43
C SER A 647 13.82 -23.96 -22.66
N ASP A 648 15.08 -23.65 -22.38
CA ASP A 648 16.02 -24.41 -21.56
C ASP A 648 16.30 -23.67 -20.24
N SER A 649 16.88 -24.36 -19.26
CA SER A 649 17.36 -23.74 -18.03
C SER A 649 18.88 -23.84 -17.91
N PRO A 650 19.61 -22.72 -17.72
CA PRO A 650 21.03 -22.79 -17.44
C PRO A 650 21.31 -23.46 -16.09
N TRP A 651 20.37 -23.39 -15.14
CA TRP A 651 20.48 -24.02 -13.83
C TRP A 651 20.22 -25.52 -13.87
N TYR A 652 19.36 -25.95 -14.80
CA TYR A 652 18.85 -27.32 -14.89
C TYR A 652 18.89 -27.82 -16.33
N PRO A 653 20.00 -28.48 -16.73
CA PRO A 653 20.14 -28.99 -18.09
C PRO A 653 19.04 -30.00 -18.51
N THR A 654 18.36 -30.64 -17.55
CA THR A 654 17.26 -31.56 -17.81
C THR A 654 15.89 -30.89 -17.91
N ALA A 655 15.80 -29.58 -17.68
CA ALA A 655 14.54 -28.85 -17.68
C ALA A 655 14.20 -28.29 -19.07
N ARG A 656 12.95 -28.49 -19.48
CA ARG A 656 12.31 -27.79 -20.60
C ARG A 656 11.23 -26.85 -20.09
N LEU A 657 11.25 -25.60 -20.55
CA LEU A 657 10.41 -24.52 -20.02
C LEU A 657 9.30 -24.17 -21.00
N TYR A 658 8.07 -24.13 -20.52
CA TYR A 658 6.88 -23.78 -21.30
C TYR A 658 6.18 -22.59 -20.64
N ARG A 659 6.35 -21.41 -21.23
CA ARG A 659 5.85 -20.14 -20.69
C ARG A 659 4.56 -19.72 -21.36
N GLN A 660 3.64 -19.16 -20.58
CA GLN A 660 2.44 -18.50 -21.10
C GLN A 660 2.80 -17.36 -22.07
N GLU A 661 2.00 -17.23 -23.13
CA GLU A 661 2.08 -16.09 -24.06
C GLU A 661 1.21 -14.91 -23.62
N GLY A 662 0.08 -15.18 -22.97
CA GLY A 662 -0.76 -14.21 -22.27
C GLY A 662 -1.02 -14.65 -20.83
N ASN A 663 -1.31 -13.73 -19.93
CA ASN A 663 -1.62 -14.10 -18.54
C ASN A 663 -2.83 -15.02 -18.48
N GLY A 664 -2.66 -16.20 -17.86
CA GLY A 664 -3.71 -17.21 -17.75
C GLY A 664 -3.90 -18.08 -18.99
N ASP A 665 -3.13 -17.87 -20.06
CA ASP A 665 -3.19 -18.69 -21.28
C ASP A 665 -2.43 -20.01 -21.10
N TRP A 666 -3.01 -20.91 -20.31
CA TRP A 666 -2.49 -22.26 -20.13
C TRP A 666 -2.76 -23.19 -21.32
N ALA A 667 -3.76 -22.88 -22.15
CA ALA A 667 -4.15 -23.75 -23.27
C ALA A 667 -3.02 -23.88 -24.30
N ALA A 668 -2.41 -22.76 -24.72
CA ALA A 668 -1.27 -22.77 -25.64
C ALA A 668 -0.04 -23.50 -25.05
N VAL A 669 0.17 -23.35 -23.73
CA VAL A 669 1.23 -24.08 -23.00
C VAL A 669 0.99 -25.58 -23.06
N ILE A 670 -0.24 -26.03 -22.78
CA ILE A 670 -0.65 -27.43 -22.80
C ILE A 670 -0.50 -28.03 -24.20
N GLU A 671 -0.89 -27.33 -25.25
CA GLU A 671 -0.76 -27.81 -26.63
C GLU A 671 0.71 -28.11 -26.99
N ARG A 672 1.64 -27.20 -26.67
CA ARG A 672 3.08 -27.40 -26.91
C ARG A 672 3.63 -28.58 -26.11
N ILE A 673 3.23 -28.70 -24.85
CA ILE A 673 3.64 -29.84 -24.00
C ILE A 673 3.12 -31.15 -24.58
N GLN A 674 1.92 -31.16 -25.15
CA GLN A 674 1.30 -32.37 -25.69
C GLN A 674 2.16 -33.00 -26.80
N ALA A 675 2.70 -32.18 -27.70
CA ALA A 675 3.58 -32.65 -28.77
C ALA A 675 4.89 -33.23 -28.20
N ASP A 676 5.60 -32.45 -27.39
CA ASP A 676 6.90 -32.85 -26.84
C ASP A 676 6.81 -34.07 -25.91
N LEU A 677 5.71 -34.18 -25.17
CA LEU A 677 5.45 -35.30 -24.26
C LEU A 677 5.19 -36.60 -25.02
N ARG A 678 4.43 -36.54 -26.13
CA ARG A 678 4.23 -37.71 -27.01
C ARG A 678 5.54 -38.19 -27.60
N ASP A 679 6.35 -37.27 -28.13
CA ASP A 679 7.62 -37.61 -28.76
C ASP A 679 8.60 -38.23 -27.76
N TYR A 680 8.75 -37.61 -26.59
CA TYR A 680 9.61 -38.12 -25.52
C TYR A 680 9.19 -39.54 -25.07
N CYS A 681 7.92 -39.73 -24.75
CA CYS A 681 7.43 -41.03 -24.30
C CYS A 681 7.37 -42.07 -25.43
N SER A 682 7.32 -41.67 -26.69
CA SER A 682 7.45 -42.61 -27.82
C SER A 682 8.88 -43.13 -27.95
N LEU A 683 9.87 -42.23 -27.93
CA LEU A 683 11.29 -42.58 -27.98
C LEU A 683 11.68 -43.51 -26.83
N LEU A 684 11.29 -43.15 -25.60
CA LEU A 684 11.58 -43.96 -24.41
C LEU A 684 11.03 -45.40 -24.55
N ARG A 685 9.83 -45.57 -25.11
CA ARG A 685 9.24 -46.90 -25.32
C ARG A 685 9.98 -47.71 -26.38
N HIS A 686 10.46 -47.06 -27.43
CA HIS A 686 11.30 -47.74 -28.44
C HIS A 686 12.62 -48.21 -27.83
N ASP A 687 13.28 -47.40 -27.01
CA ASP A 687 14.53 -47.77 -26.35
C ASP A 687 14.32 -48.93 -25.35
N LEU A 688 13.23 -48.88 -24.57
CA LEU A 688 12.86 -49.95 -23.63
C LEU A 688 12.50 -51.26 -24.34
N ALA A 689 11.87 -51.20 -25.52
CA ALA A 689 11.58 -52.38 -26.32
C ALA A 689 12.89 -52.99 -26.88
N ALA A 690 13.78 -52.17 -27.41
CA ALA A 690 15.08 -52.61 -27.93
C ALA A 690 15.99 -53.25 -26.87
N LEU A 691 15.87 -52.84 -25.59
CA LEU A 691 16.56 -53.45 -24.45
C LEU A 691 15.96 -54.77 -23.99
N ARG A 692 14.67 -55.05 -24.27
CA ARG A 692 14.01 -56.33 -23.95
C ARG A 692 14.23 -57.40 -25.02
N ASP A 693 14.47 -56.98 -26.25
CA ASP A 693 14.75 -57.87 -27.39
C ASP A 693 16.24 -58.28 -27.48
N ARG A 694 17.10 -57.75 -26.60
CA ARG A 694 18.50 -58.14 -26.39
C ARG A 694 18.65 -58.92 -25.10
#